data_AF-A0A954LIJ6-F1
#
_entry.id   AF-A0A954LIJ6-F1
#
_cell.length_a   1.000
_cell.length_b   1.000
_cell.length_c   1.000
_cell.angle_alpha   90.00
_cell.angle_beta   90.00
_cell.angle_gamma   90.00
#
_symmetry.space_group_name_H-M   'P 1'
#
loop_
_entity.id
_entity.type
_entity.pdbx_description
1 polymer ?
#
loop_
_entity_poly.entity_id
_entity_poly.type
_entity_poly.pdbx_seq_one_letter_code
_entity_poly.pdbx_strand_id
1 'polypeptide(L)'
;DDHKAHALKRWEIPPRFDARAVYRDVTSSEMSLKIREQLEQAMVYPDSASDCLQELVAYLGSLVKDADRPSTERAEANLGLLAVGPKFASDVNHLFHLAQTEPETTNQVLRLRSRLADPVIRAARIGVNALERVAPHFNDPDTPIDLMGAVLELAIRHGSPPLLTAQSDGPGRSGNDAKGYLLAEAWAYWMSGSAEDIRYNAAVVLDTIGKQLGVPELFVQVMSRLHLAKNLGWSQHLGWSFEKIAVVPLRELDRVLMALDCVAAMPKHLEFVKYWALTDVLFPLLQNKYPDLIPEWRVILISIPFKLSFDVVEKHWPDTGVALHDSVYGEIERIQDPLLKTRALARLALVSGKKRERLVAEAREVANRIPLWDMRTWLRLRPTAANALRRTMALETLLPLAGEQLPSLLQDTFKAVRWLDPDNKARALLRLARFAEGEQQGEIMKRVARAIPSISDENQRSKLFALLRPELELYPEWVPLFRQMLVGFRDLTSRSRAAGWLGPALSHLQPPAPFINPFDPQQVAVLELAGRLEDALGQLPGSSQQKLLWRCLGQGEEEALNELESQASLEEMTLNLPAALCLNRLMKNAEPSFLLRALRIVREPEPPTVPLVESWTREHNLSSRVKASVALLFAEAGHLRVDTVPHLVACLSDPEDRIRYRAHKVFYFKGNARHTRGMGKDVMEALAAQVLDHRVRNPPVSLTVVWMWENALFNNPDDFRDWIRQAKIETPEREKFLILIKSLTNVSPDVWRVGLEELPLAPPKVQSGLLRSFKNMLERLLPTIEQQLELQTVLLDLFPEAEEEVKIGILRNLGWTGANTVVHPLDSLASGAHLPEKIQAVAIGEAGRRWARHATGVLHPPVKDKNNPPEPVPLDKRLQLMRHLEGFAGRFEKLGQASSTELQMGYATAMAHLHLVCCEEELLPRSLFELPKTLDRLCTLAGGADRAFWGLLETDRSSTIWGKFAKLVIRQAAALVIQ
;
A
#
# COMPACT_ATOMS: atom_id res chain seq x y z
N ASP A 1 -17.59 -55.04 10.81
CA ASP A 1 -17.29 -53.82 10.04
C ASP A 1 -18.26 -53.56 8.88
N ASP A 2 -18.63 -54.56 8.07
CA ASP A 2 -19.63 -54.36 7.01
C ASP A 2 -21.05 -54.06 7.51
N HIS A 3 -21.51 -54.68 8.61
CA HIS A 3 -22.79 -54.31 9.24
C HIS A 3 -22.78 -52.92 9.89
N LYS A 4 -21.65 -52.51 10.50
CA LYS A 4 -21.38 -51.13 10.94
C LYS A 4 -21.56 -50.15 9.78
N ALA A 5 -20.90 -50.42 8.66
CA ALA A 5 -20.96 -49.59 7.48
C ALA A 5 -22.36 -49.55 6.85
N HIS A 6 -23.12 -50.65 6.90
CA HIS A 6 -24.46 -50.75 6.29
C HIS A 6 -25.56 -50.02 7.08
N ALA A 7 -25.52 -50.07 8.42
CA ALA A 7 -26.45 -49.33 9.28
C ALA A 7 -26.21 -47.82 9.19
N LEU A 8 -24.93 -47.39 9.22
CA LEU A 8 -24.52 -46.00 9.06
C LEU A 8 -24.81 -45.44 7.66
N LYS A 9 -24.70 -46.28 6.60
CA LYS A 9 -25.12 -45.96 5.22
C LYS A 9 -26.61 -45.63 5.10
N ARG A 10 -27.46 -46.24 5.93
CA ARG A 10 -28.93 -46.10 5.86
C ARG A 10 -29.41 -44.75 6.41
N TRP A 11 -28.59 -44.10 7.24
CA TRP A 11 -28.87 -42.84 7.90
C TRP A 11 -27.95 -41.70 7.45
N GLU A 12 -27.01 -41.97 6.53
CA GLU A 12 -25.97 -41.03 6.08
C GLU A 12 -25.10 -40.49 7.23
N ILE A 13 -25.02 -41.21 8.36
CA ILE A 13 -24.22 -40.82 9.53
C ILE A 13 -22.80 -41.36 9.35
N PRO A 14 -21.76 -40.49 9.27
CA PRO A 14 -20.39 -40.93 9.03
C PRO A 14 -19.85 -41.91 10.10
N PRO A 15 -19.22 -43.04 9.72
CA PRO A 15 -18.57 -43.98 10.65
C PRO A 15 -17.41 -43.42 11.47
N ARG A 16 -16.96 -42.19 11.21
CA ARG A 16 -15.90 -41.49 11.95
C ARG A 16 -16.25 -40.04 12.29
N PHE A 17 -17.53 -39.65 12.31
CA PHE A 17 -17.90 -38.39 12.95
C PHE A 17 -17.61 -38.56 14.45
N ASP A 18 -16.50 -37.99 14.92
CA ASP A 18 -16.15 -38.04 16.33
C ASP A 18 -17.07 -37.07 17.07
N ALA A 19 -18.30 -37.52 17.35
CA ALA A 19 -19.21 -36.76 18.18
C ALA A 19 -18.58 -36.47 19.57
N ARG A 20 -17.57 -37.25 19.98
CA ARG A 20 -16.76 -36.94 21.17
C ARG A 20 -15.92 -35.67 21.00
N ALA A 21 -15.56 -35.23 19.79
CA ALA A 21 -14.89 -33.94 19.57
C ALA A 21 -15.86 -32.76 19.75
N VAL A 22 -17.12 -32.93 19.35
CA VAL A 22 -18.18 -31.93 19.59
C VAL A 22 -18.55 -31.87 21.08
N TYR A 23 -18.49 -33.00 21.80
CA TYR A 23 -18.90 -33.12 23.21
C TYR A 23 -17.75 -33.31 24.22
N ARG A 24 -16.47 -33.17 23.82
CA ARG A 24 -15.31 -33.48 24.68
C ARG A 24 -15.23 -32.59 25.92
N ASP A 25 -15.57 -31.31 25.72
CA ASP A 25 -15.46 -30.23 26.71
C ASP A 25 -16.81 -29.53 26.95
N VAL A 26 -17.94 -30.22 26.75
CA VAL A 26 -19.25 -29.63 27.09
C VAL A 26 -19.40 -29.66 28.60
N THR A 27 -19.79 -28.51 29.15
CA THR A 27 -20.05 -28.26 30.57
C THR A 27 -20.94 -29.33 31.20
N SER A 28 -20.85 -29.46 32.52
CA SER A 28 -21.48 -30.44 33.42
C SER A 28 -23.02 -30.54 33.40
N SER A 29 -23.70 -30.17 32.31
CA SER A 29 -25.15 -30.38 32.19
C SER A 29 -25.42 -31.88 32.05
N GLU A 30 -26.40 -32.35 32.81
CA GLU A 30 -26.83 -33.75 32.81
C GLU A 30 -27.26 -34.21 31.40
N MET A 31 -27.84 -33.29 30.62
CA MET A 31 -28.24 -33.54 29.23
C MET A 31 -27.04 -33.78 28.31
N SER A 32 -25.99 -32.96 28.39
CA SER A 32 -24.81 -33.11 27.55
C SER A 32 -24.02 -34.39 27.85
N LEU A 33 -23.99 -34.80 29.12
CA LEU A 33 -23.48 -36.11 29.55
C LEU A 33 -24.31 -37.25 28.95
N LYS A 34 -25.63 -37.15 29.02
CA LYS A 34 -26.55 -38.17 28.50
C LYS A 34 -26.48 -38.31 26.97
N ILE A 35 -26.37 -37.19 26.25
CA ILE A 35 -26.17 -37.20 24.79
C ILE A 35 -24.85 -37.88 24.43
N ARG A 36 -23.78 -37.52 25.14
CA ARG A 36 -22.47 -38.14 24.96
C ARG A 36 -22.49 -39.64 25.26
N GLU A 37 -23.09 -40.06 26.37
CA GLU A 37 -23.22 -41.47 26.74
C GLU A 37 -24.00 -42.27 25.70
N GLN A 38 -25.11 -41.73 25.18
CA GLN A 38 -25.89 -42.42 24.15
C GLN A 38 -25.16 -42.49 22.81
N LEU A 39 -24.42 -41.44 22.43
CA LEU A 39 -23.53 -41.46 21.26
C LEU A 39 -22.40 -42.48 21.44
N GLU A 40 -21.79 -42.54 22.63
CA GLU A 40 -20.75 -43.52 22.96
C GLU A 40 -21.31 -44.96 22.95
N GLN A 41 -22.51 -45.20 23.47
CA GLN A 41 -23.19 -46.49 23.42
C GLN A 41 -23.52 -46.93 21.98
N ALA A 42 -24.05 -46.02 21.15
CA ALA A 42 -24.31 -46.29 19.73
C ALA A 42 -23.03 -46.64 18.95
N MET A 43 -21.87 -46.07 19.34
CA MET A 43 -20.57 -46.40 18.73
C MET A 43 -20.01 -47.77 19.16
N VAL A 44 -20.30 -48.19 20.40
CA VAL A 44 -19.83 -49.46 20.98
C VAL A 44 -20.66 -50.65 20.48
N TYR A 45 -21.98 -50.49 20.32
CA TYR A 45 -22.91 -51.55 19.91
C TYR A 45 -23.54 -51.28 18.54
N PRO A 46 -22.88 -51.68 17.45
CA PRO A 46 -23.30 -51.29 16.09
C PRO A 46 -24.61 -51.93 15.60
N ASP A 47 -24.94 -53.12 16.09
CA ASP A 47 -26.14 -53.84 15.66
C ASP A 47 -27.42 -53.21 16.25
N SER A 48 -27.30 -52.45 17.35
CA SER A 48 -28.37 -51.64 17.96
C SER A 48 -28.21 -50.14 17.69
N ALA A 49 -27.16 -49.71 17.00
CA ALA A 49 -26.84 -48.30 16.79
C ALA A 49 -27.93 -47.55 16.03
N SER A 50 -28.62 -48.22 15.10
CA SER A 50 -29.74 -47.63 14.35
C SER A 50 -30.90 -47.27 15.28
N ASP A 51 -31.24 -48.17 16.20
CA ASP A 51 -32.37 -47.98 17.12
C ASP A 51 -32.00 -46.96 18.21
N CYS A 52 -30.77 -47.03 18.75
CA CYS A 52 -30.27 -46.03 19.69
C CYS A 52 -30.17 -44.62 19.06
N LEU A 53 -29.75 -44.49 17.80
CA LEU A 53 -29.71 -43.20 17.12
C LEU A 53 -31.11 -42.68 16.77
N GLN A 54 -32.06 -43.56 16.43
CA GLN A 54 -33.46 -43.17 16.26
C GLN A 54 -34.07 -42.67 17.58
N GLU A 55 -33.83 -43.38 18.67
CA GLU A 55 -34.28 -42.98 20.00
C GLU A 55 -33.64 -41.66 20.45
N LEU A 56 -32.34 -41.50 20.22
CA LEU A 56 -31.64 -40.25 20.52
C LEU A 56 -32.19 -39.10 19.67
N VAL A 57 -32.36 -39.28 18.36
CA VAL A 57 -32.94 -38.27 17.47
C VAL A 57 -34.39 -37.92 17.88
N ALA A 58 -35.21 -38.92 18.19
CA ALA A 58 -36.57 -38.70 18.66
C ALA A 58 -36.60 -37.98 20.01
N TYR A 59 -35.70 -38.34 20.93
CA TYR A 59 -35.54 -37.71 22.23
C TYR A 59 -35.10 -36.25 22.08
N LEU A 60 -34.03 -35.98 21.34
CA LEU A 60 -33.56 -34.63 21.07
C LEU A 60 -34.63 -33.80 20.36
N GLY A 61 -35.31 -34.37 19.36
CA GLY A 61 -36.42 -33.71 18.66
C GLY A 61 -37.62 -33.42 19.58
N SER A 62 -37.87 -34.25 20.58
CA SER A 62 -38.90 -34.01 21.60
C SER A 62 -38.52 -32.87 22.53
N LEU A 63 -37.25 -32.81 22.95
CA LEU A 63 -36.71 -31.74 23.79
C LEU A 63 -36.78 -30.39 23.10
N VAL A 64 -36.43 -30.33 21.82
CA VAL A 64 -36.51 -29.11 21.01
C VAL A 64 -37.95 -28.56 20.93
N LYS A 65 -38.95 -29.44 20.85
CA LYS A 65 -40.38 -29.08 20.73
C LYS A 65 -41.06 -28.77 22.06
N ASP A 66 -40.44 -29.14 23.18
CA ASP A 66 -40.98 -28.96 24.53
C ASP A 66 -40.75 -27.51 25.01
N ALA A 67 -41.76 -26.65 24.85
CA ALA A 67 -41.66 -25.23 25.17
C ALA A 67 -41.39 -24.93 26.65
N ASP A 68 -41.70 -25.87 27.55
CA ASP A 68 -41.53 -25.74 29.00
C ASP A 68 -40.09 -26.02 29.44
N ARG A 69 -39.24 -26.50 28.54
CA ARG A 69 -37.82 -26.77 28.82
C ARG A 69 -36.96 -25.51 28.82
N PRO A 70 -35.91 -25.46 29.67
CA PRO A 70 -34.90 -24.42 29.62
C PRO A 70 -34.37 -24.28 28.19
N SER A 71 -34.26 -23.05 27.73
CA SER A 71 -33.84 -22.77 26.37
C SER A 71 -32.41 -23.21 26.07
N THR A 72 -31.56 -23.27 27.08
CA THR A 72 -30.22 -23.89 27.05
C THR A 72 -30.28 -25.39 26.75
N GLU A 73 -31.21 -26.13 27.35
CA GLU A 73 -31.44 -27.55 27.04
C GLU A 73 -31.97 -27.73 25.61
N ARG A 74 -32.86 -26.84 25.16
CA ARG A 74 -33.37 -26.85 23.78
C ARG A 74 -32.29 -26.50 22.76
N ALA A 75 -31.38 -25.60 23.09
CA ALA A 75 -30.22 -25.28 22.27
C ALA A 75 -29.24 -26.45 22.19
N GLU A 76 -28.91 -27.08 23.33
CA GLU A 76 -28.07 -28.29 23.38
C GLU A 76 -28.68 -29.45 22.59
N ALA A 77 -30.01 -29.62 22.65
CA ALA A 77 -30.71 -30.64 21.89
C ALA A 77 -30.70 -30.38 20.37
N ASN A 78 -30.88 -29.12 19.95
CA ASN A 78 -30.75 -28.73 18.54
C ASN A 78 -29.30 -28.91 18.03
N LEU A 79 -28.29 -28.60 18.84
CA LEU A 79 -26.88 -28.85 18.52
C LEU A 79 -26.58 -30.35 18.38
N GLY A 80 -27.21 -31.18 19.23
CA GLY A 80 -27.15 -32.64 19.13
C GLY A 80 -27.79 -33.17 17.85
N LEU A 81 -28.95 -32.65 17.46
CA LEU A 81 -29.61 -33.02 16.19
C LEU A 81 -28.75 -32.62 14.98
N LEU A 82 -28.14 -31.42 15.02
CA LEU A 82 -27.20 -30.93 14.01
C LEU A 82 -25.97 -31.84 13.87
N ALA A 83 -25.46 -32.39 14.98
CA ALA A 83 -24.34 -33.31 14.99
C ALA A 83 -24.68 -34.72 14.48
N VAL A 84 -25.96 -35.13 14.52
CA VAL A 84 -26.41 -36.50 14.20
C VAL A 84 -26.86 -36.66 12.74
N GLY A 85 -27.06 -35.59 11.96
CA GLY A 85 -27.04 -35.72 10.48
C GLY A 85 -27.87 -34.73 9.64
N PRO A 86 -27.73 -34.82 8.30
CA PRO A 86 -28.19 -33.82 7.33
C PRO A 86 -29.71 -33.69 7.16
N LYS A 87 -30.51 -34.64 7.68
CA LYS A 87 -31.98 -34.60 7.58
C LYS A 87 -32.68 -33.53 8.44
N PHE A 88 -31.98 -32.89 9.38
CA PHE A 88 -32.59 -31.93 10.31
C PHE A 88 -32.33 -30.45 9.96
N ALA A 89 -32.41 -30.15 8.66
CA ALA A 89 -32.44 -28.81 8.08
C ALA A 89 -33.52 -27.88 8.69
N SER A 90 -34.62 -28.42 9.21
CA SER A 90 -35.71 -27.65 9.83
C SER A 90 -35.35 -27.06 11.19
N ASP A 91 -34.45 -27.71 11.92
CA ASP A 91 -34.25 -27.47 13.36
C ASP A 91 -33.18 -26.39 13.61
N VAL A 92 -32.34 -26.16 12.60
CA VAL A 92 -31.40 -25.04 12.58
C VAL A 92 -32.17 -23.71 12.73
N ASN A 93 -33.30 -23.54 12.04
CA ASN A 93 -34.17 -22.34 12.18
C ASN A 93 -34.69 -22.14 13.61
N HIS A 94 -34.93 -23.22 14.36
CA HIS A 94 -35.37 -23.16 15.76
C HIS A 94 -34.21 -22.77 16.69
N LEU A 95 -33.02 -23.36 16.50
CA LEU A 95 -31.79 -22.94 17.17
C LEU A 95 -31.52 -21.44 16.96
N PHE A 96 -31.80 -20.90 15.76
CA PHE A 96 -31.61 -19.49 15.46
C PHE A 96 -32.64 -18.56 16.07
N HIS A 97 -33.91 -18.97 16.12
CA HIS A 97 -34.91 -18.20 16.85
C HIS A 97 -34.50 -18.06 18.32
N LEU A 98 -34.01 -19.15 18.93
CA LEU A 98 -33.49 -19.13 20.30
C LEU A 98 -32.21 -18.26 20.41
N ALA A 99 -31.28 -18.36 19.46
CA ALA A 99 -30.05 -17.55 19.46
C ALA A 99 -30.32 -16.04 19.32
N GLN A 100 -31.32 -15.63 18.54
CA GLN A 100 -31.71 -14.23 18.38
C GLN A 100 -32.31 -13.63 19.65
N THR A 101 -33.00 -14.45 20.45
CA THR A 101 -33.68 -13.99 21.66
C THR A 101 -32.82 -14.16 22.92
N GLU A 102 -31.75 -14.96 22.87
CA GLU A 102 -31.03 -15.39 24.06
C GLU A 102 -29.48 -15.41 23.92
N PRO A 103 -28.75 -14.65 24.77
CA PRO A 103 -27.29 -14.57 24.72
C PRO A 103 -26.56 -15.90 24.95
N GLU A 104 -27.08 -16.78 25.82
CA GLU A 104 -26.45 -18.06 26.15
C GLU A 104 -26.42 -19.01 24.95
N THR A 105 -27.52 -19.06 24.19
CA THR A 105 -27.64 -19.83 22.96
C THR A 105 -26.69 -19.30 21.89
N THR A 106 -26.55 -17.98 21.74
CA THR A 106 -25.54 -17.37 20.85
C THR A 106 -24.12 -17.83 21.19
N ASN A 107 -23.76 -17.84 22.48
CA ASN A 107 -22.45 -18.32 22.92
C ASN A 107 -22.21 -19.80 22.60
N GLN A 108 -23.24 -20.65 22.71
CA GLN A 108 -23.13 -22.06 22.35
C GLN A 108 -22.94 -22.25 20.84
N VAL A 109 -23.65 -21.49 20.00
CA VAL A 109 -23.48 -21.50 18.53
C VAL A 109 -22.07 -21.06 18.14
N LEU A 110 -21.53 -20.01 18.79
CA LEU A 110 -20.15 -19.55 18.56
C LEU A 110 -19.11 -20.60 19.00
N ARG A 111 -19.34 -21.31 20.11
CA ARG A 111 -18.50 -22.45 20.55
C ARG A 111 -18.56 -23.61 19.56
N LEU A 112 -19.71 -23.90 18.97
CA LEU A 112 -19.81 -24.92 17.92
C LEU A 112 -19.01 -24.50 16.69
N ARG A 113 -19.14 -23.24 16.26
CA ARG A 113 -18.39 -22.68 15.13
C ARG A 113 -16.87 -22.84 15.32
N SER A 114 -16.36 -22.54 16.53
CA SER A 114 -14.94 -22.69 16.84
C SER A 114 -14.49 -24.16 16.87
N ARG A 115 -15.32 -25.07 17.38
CA ARG A 115 -15.04 -26.53 17.36
C ARG A 115 -15.04 -27.12 15.94
N LEU A 116 -15.90 -26.61 15.06
CA LEU A 116 -15.95 -27.04 13.67
C LEU A 116 -14.81 -26.50 12.81
N ALA A 117 -14.04 -25.50 13.29
CA ALA A 117 -13.00 -24.85 12.49
C ALA A 117 -12.00 -25.84 11.89
N ASP A 118 -11.37 -26.67 12.71
CA ASP A 118 -10.35 -27.64 12.27
C ASP A 118 -10.90 -28.75 11.35
N PRO A 119 -12.05 -29.39 11.65
CA PRO A 119 -12.73 -30.30 10.71
C PRO A 119 -13.08 -29.64 9.36
N VAL A 120 -13.60 -28.41 9.37
CA VAL A 120 -13.97 -27.66 8.17
C VAL A 120 -12.75 -27.35 7.33
N ILE A 121 -11.66 -26.90 7.93
CA ILE A 121 -10.40 -26.59 7.24
C ILE A 121 -9.86 -27.83 6.52
N ARG A 122 -9.86 -28.99 7.18
CA ARG A 122 -9.45 -30.26 6.56
C ARG A 122 -10.37 -30.67 5.42
N ALA A 123 -11.69 -30.63 5.64
CA ALA A 123 -12.67 -30.99 4.64
C ALA A 123 -12.61 -30.07 3.42
N ALA A 124 -12.40 -28.76 3.63
CA ALA A 124 -12.29 -27.77 2.56
C ALA A 124 -11.06 -28.01 1.69
N ARG A 125 -9.90 -28.32 2.30
CA ARG A 125 -8.67 -28.63 1.55
C ARG A 125 -8.85 -29.85 0.65
N ILE A 126 -9.53 -30.89 1.12
CA ILE A 126 -9.80 -32.08 0.32
C ILE A 126 -10.87 -31.77 -0.74
N GLY A 127 -11.88 -30.97 -0.37
CA GLY A 127 -12.98 -30.59 -1.25
C GLY A 127 -12.55 -29.75 -2.45
N VAL A 128 -11.65 -28.77 -2.25
CA VAL A 128 -11.07 -27.98 -3.36
C VAL A 128 -10.35 -28.90 -4.35
N ASN A 129 -9.46 -29.78 -3.87
CA ASN A 129 -8.74 -30.74 -4.70
C ASN A 129 -9.67 -31.71 -5.43
N ALA A 130 -10.78 -32.12 -4.80
CA ALA A 130 -11.78 -32.99 -5.39
C ALA A 130 -12.54 -32.27 -6.51
N LEU A 131 -13.04 -31.05 -6.27
CA LEU A 131 -13.76 -30.23 -7.25
C LEU A 131 -12.94 -29.97 -8.50
N GLU A 132 -11.66 -29.66 -8.35
CA GLU A 132 -10.77 -29.42 -9.50
C GLU A 132 -10.65 -30.63 -10.42
N ARG A 133 -10.58 -31.84 -9.85
CA ARG A 133 -10.51 -33.09 -10.63
C ARG A 133 -11.80 -33.36 -11.38
N VAL A 134 -12.95 -33.01 -10.81
CA VAL A 134 -14.26 -33.29 -11.43
C VAL A 134 -14.82 -32.12 -12.23
N ALA A 135 -14.25 -30.92 -12.15
CA ALA A 135 -14.68 -29.73 -12.87
C ALA A 135 -14.87 -29.94 -14.39
N PRO A 136 -14.00 -30.68 -15.12
CA PRO A 136 -14.18 -30.98 -16.55
C PRO A 136 -15.41 -31.84 -16.88
N HIS A 137 -16.07 -32.43 -15.88
CA HIS A 137 -17.18 -33.37 -16.03
C HIS A 137 -18.55 -32.75 -15.73
N PHE A 138 -18.61 -31.48 -15.28
CA PHE A 138 -19.88 -30.77 -15.11
C PHE A 138 -20.43 -30.30 -16.46
N ASN A 139 -21.74 -30.46 -16.65
CA ASN A 139 -22.44 -29.94 -17.84
C ASN A 139 -22.51 -28.41 -17.86
N ASP A 140 -22.58 -27.80 -16.68
CA ASP A 140 -22.53 -26.36 -16.49
C ASP A 140 -21.14 -25.95 -15.96
N PRO A 141 -20.36 -25.15 -16.71
CA PRO A 141 -19.03 -24.71 -16.29
C PRO A 141 -19.04 -23.77 -15.07
N ASP A 142 -20.17 -23.15 -14.74
CA ASP A 142 -20.29 -22.26 -13.57
C ASP A 142 -20.49 -23.03 -12.25
N THR A 143 -21.14 -24.20 -12.30
CA THR A 143 -21.40 -25.03 -11.11
C THR A 143 -20.14 -25.37 -10.30
N PRO A 144 -19.03 -25.90 -10.88
CA PRO A 144 -17.83 -26.19 -10.12
C PRO A 144 -17.14 -24.94 -9.56
N ILE A 145 -17.25 -23.80 -10.26
CA ILE A 145 -16.73 -22.51 -9.79
C ILE A 145 -17.49 -22.05 -8.54
N ASP A 146 -18.83 -22.11 -8.58
CA ASP A 146 -19.67 -21.71 -7.46
C ASP A 146 -19.46 -22.59 -6.22
N LEU A 147 -19.36 -23.91 -6.42
CA LEU A 147 -19.08 -24.86 -5.34
C LEU A 147 -17.70 -24.62 -4.71
N MET A 148 -16.69 -24.36 -5.53
CA MET A 148 -15.34 -24.09 -5.05
C MET A 148 -15.26 -22.75 -4.32
N GLY A 149 -15.94 -21.73 -4.84
CA GLY A 149 -16.09 -20.45 -4.15
C GLY A 149 -16.78 -20.61 -2.79
N ALA A 150 -17.82 -21.46 -2.69
CA ALA A 150 -18.50 -21.73 -1.43
C ALA A 150 -17.58 -22.45 -0.41
N VAL A 151 -16.80 -23.44 -0.85
CA VAL A 151 -15.83 -24.16 -0.01
C VAL A 151 -14.72 -23.22 0.49
N LEU A 152 -14.15 -22.40 -0.40
CA LEU A 152 -13.11 -21.43 -0.03
C LEU A 152 -13.64 -20.37 0.94
N GLU A 153 -14.82 -19.82 0.67
CA GLU A 153 -15.47 -18.84 1.55
C GLU A 153 -15.75 -19.43 2.93
N LEU A 154 -16.24 -20.67 3.00
CA LEU A 154 -16.48 -21.36 4.26
C LEU A 154 -15.19 -21.58 5.05
N ALA A 155 -14.12 -22.02 4.39
CA ALA A 155 -12.82 -22.21 5.03
C ALA A 155 -12.31 -20.90 5.65
N ILE A 156 -12.37 -19.80 4.90
CA ILE A 156 -11.93 -18.47 5.36
C ILE A 156 -12.79 -17.99 6.54
N ARG A 157 -14.11 -18.17 6.49
CA ARG A 157 -15.00 -17.82 7.61
C ARG A 157 -14.69 -18.62 8.87
N HIS A 158 -14.19 -19.84 8.75
CA HIS A 158 -13.73 -20.66 9.89
C HIS A 158 -12.27 -20.41 10.29
N GLY A 159 -11.66 -19.31 9.82
CA GLY A 159 -10.31 -18.90 10.20
C GLY A 159 -9.20 -19.64 9.47
N SER A 160 -9.51 -20.37 8.40
CA SER A 160 -8.47 -20.95 7.54
C SER A 160 -7.60 -19.82 6.97
N PRO A 161 -6.27 -20.00 6.90
CA PRO A 161 -5.50 -19.26 5.90
C PRO A 161 -6.06 -19.59 4.50
N PRO A 162 -5.83 -18.71 3.51
CA PRO A 162 -6.20 -18.95 2.13
C PRO A 162 -5.78 -20.33 1.66
N LEU A 163 -6.57 -20.94 0.78
CA LEU A 163 -6.28 -22.26 0.24
C LEU A 163 -5.83 -22.13 -1.21
N LEU A 164 -4.71 -22.80 -1.53
CA LEU A 164 -4.22 -22.87 -2.90
C LEU A 164 -5.16 -23.75 -3.72
N THR A 165 -5.69 -23.20 -4.81
CA THR A 165 -6.29 -23.96 -5.89
C THR A 165 -5.18 -24.51 -6.79
N ALA A 166 -5.24 -25.78 -7.19
CA ALA A 166 -4.18 -26.41 -7.97
C ALA A 166 -4.06 -25.80 -9.36
N GLN A 167 -2.81 -25.57 -9.80
CA GLN A 167 -2.42 -25.01 -11.09
C GLN A 167 -2.62 -25.99 -12.26
N SER A 168 -3.61 -26.90 -12.21
CA SER A 168 -3.60 -28.09 -13.07
C SER A 168 -3.47 -27.73 -14.56
N ASP A 169 -2.38 -28.21 -15.17
CA ASP A 169 -1.96 -27.98 -16.56
C ASP A 169 -2.85 -28.68 -17.61
N GLY A 170 -4.09 -29.06 -17.27
CA GLY A 170 -4.95 -29.83 -18.15
C GLY A 170 -5.70 -28.95 -19.17
N PRO A 171 -5.50 -29.11 -20.50
CA PRO A 171 -6.39 -28.54 -21.53
C PRO A 171 -7.74 -29.29 -21.63
N GLY A 172 -8.25 -29.81 -20.51
CA GLY A 172 -9.40 -30.70 -20.48
C GLY A 172 -10.71 -29.96 -20.30
N ARG A 173 -11.37 -29.59 -21.41
CA ARG A 173 -12.81 -29.27 -21.57
C ARG A 173 -13.45 -28.14 -20.75
N SER A 174 -12.85 -27.65 -19.66
CA SER A 174 -13.35 -26.46 -18.97
C SER A 174 -13.08 -25.24 -19.86
N GLY A 175 -14.11 -24.42 -20.10
CA GLY A 175 -13.94 -23.21 -20.91
C GLY A 175 -12.85 -22.30 -20.33
N ASN A 176 -12.21 -21.47 -21.17
CA ASN A 176 -11.20 -20.48 -20.76
C ASN A 176 -11.61 -19.65 -19.54
N ASP A 177 -12.92 -19.48 -19.33
CA ASP A 177 -13.49 -18.72 -18.22
C ASP A 177 -13.29 -19.37 -16.84
N ALA A 178 -13.41 -20.70 -16.73
CA ALA A 178 -13.19 -21.42 -15.48
C ALA A 178 -11.70 -21.45 -15.10
N LYS A 179 -10.82 -21.64 -16.10
CA LYS A 179 -9.36 -21.56 -15.90
C LYS A 179 -8.93 -20.17 -15.40
N GLY A 180 -9.51 -19.11 -15.96
CA GLY A 180 -9.24 -17.75 -15.51
C GLY A 180 -9.64 -17.48 -14.05
N TYR A 181 -10.78 -18.01 -13.59
CA TYR A 181 -11.20 -17.90 -12.19
C TYR A 181 -10.29 -18.70 -11.24
N LEU A 182 -9.97 -19.95 -11.59
CA LEU A 182 -9.08 -20.80 -10.80
C LEU A 182 -7.70 -20.20 -10.58
N LEU A 183 -7.12 -19.64 -11.64
CA LEU A 183 -5.85 -18.92 -11.56
C LEU A 183 -5.97 -17.60 -10.79
N ALA A 184 -7.15 -16.96 -10.79
CA ALA A 184 -7.39 -15.79 -9.96
C ALA A 184 -7.43 -16.14 -8.46
N GLU A 185 -8.05 -17.28 -8.09
CA GLU A 185 -7.98 -17.80 -6.71
C GLU A 185 -6.55 -18.18 -6.30
N ALA A 186 -5.80 -18.82 -7.19
CA ALA A 186 -4.39 -19.16 -6.95
C ALA A 186 -3.56 -17.88 -6.77
N TRP A 187 -3.75 -16.88 -7.64
CA TRP A 187 -3.08 -15.59 -7.53
C TRP A 187 -3.43 -14.89 -6.21
N ALA A 188 -4.71 -14.86 -5.84
CA ALA A 188 -5.17 -14.30 -4.56
C ALA A 188 -4.58 -15.05 -3.36
N TYR A 189 -4.44 -16.38 -3.41
CA TYR A 189 -3.79 -17.18 -2.37
C TYR A 189 -2.35 -16.72 -2.14
N TRP A 190 -1.53 -16.64 -3.20
CA TRP A 190 -0.13 -16.30 -3.04
C TRP A 190 0.10 -14.85 -2.62
N MET A 191 -0.80 -13.97 -3.06
CA MET A 191 -0.77 -12.54 -2.75
C MET A 191 -1.49 -12.23 -1.45
N SER A 192 -1.95 -13.23 -0.70
CA SER A 192 -2.70 -13.02 0.53
C SER A 192 -1.85 -12.59 1.72
N GLY A 193 -0.57 -12.98 1.76
CA GLY A 193 0.32 -12.67 2.90
C GLY A 193 0.27 -13.70 4.03
N SER A 194 -0.31 -14.89 3.81
CA SER A 194 -0.36 -15.98 4.80
C SER A 194 0.98 -16.66 5.14
N ALA A 195 2.07 -16.20 4.53
CA ALA A 195 3.43 -16.67 4.81
C ALA A 195 4.36 -15.49 5.14
N GLU A 196 5.43 -15.77 5.90
CA GLU A 196 6.25 -14.78 6.65
C GLU A 196 6.89 -13.66 5.80
N ASP A 197 7.17 -13.89 4.51
CA ASP A 197 7.67 -12.86 3.58
C ASP A 197 6.88 -12.84 2.28
N ILE A 198 6.04 -11.81 2.11
CA ILE A 198 5.25 -11.64 0.91
C ILE A 198 6.07 -11.30 -0.33
N ARG A 199 7.17 -10.55 -0.21
CA ARG A 199 7.98 -10.20 -1.38
C ARG A 199 8.65 -11.45 -1.92
N TYR A 200 9.12 -12.32 -1.02
CA TYR A 200 9.61 -13.64 -1.38
C TYR A 200 8.53 -14.47 -2.07
N ASN A 201 7.32 -14.57 -1.49
CA ASN A 201 6.25 -15.35 -2.11
C ASN A 201 5.85 -14.81 -3.48
N ALA A 202 5.71 -13.50 -3.63
CA ALA A 202 5.42 -12.89 -4.91
C ALA A 202 6.56 -13.11 -5.92
N ALA A 203 7.83 -13.12 -5.51
CA ALA A 203 8.93 -13.53 -6.37
C ALA A 203 8.83 -15.01 -6.78
N VAL A 204 8.53 -15.91 -5.84
CA VAL A 204 8.29 -17.34 -6.12
C VAL A 204 7.11 -17.54 -7.08
N VAL A 205 6.04 -16.75 -6.95
CA VAL A 205 4.91 -16.78 -7.89
C VAL A 205 5.35 -16.38 -9.28
N LEU A 206 6.12 -15.30 -9.42
CA LEU A 206 6.65 -14.87 -10.71
C LEU A 206 7.52 -15.96 -11.35
N ASP A 207 8.30 -16.68 -10.54
CA ASP A 207 9.13 -17.80 -11.02
C ASP A 207 8.34 -19.08 -11.37
N THR A 208 7.22 -19.32 -10.67
CA THR A 208 6.37 -20.51 -10.84
C THR A 208 5.25 -20.29 -11.85
N ILE A 209 4.19 -19.58 -11.44
CA ILE A 209 2.99 -19.31 -12.25
C ILE A 209 3.22 -18.14 -13.20
N GLY A 210 4.16 -17.25 -12.91
CA GLY A 210 4.45 -16.08 -13.74
C GLY A 210 4.85 -16.43 -15.17
N LYS A 211 5.46 -17.60 -15.41
CA LYS A 211 5.70 -18.11 -16.78
C LYS A 211 4.40 -18.41 -17.53
N GLN A 212 3.42 -19.02 -16.86
CA GLN A 212 2.11 -19.28 -17.45
C GLN A 212 1.31 -17.99 -17.65
N LEU A 213 1.38 -17.09 -16.67
CA LEU A 213 0.74 -15.77 -16.69
C LEU A 213 1.51 -14.75 -17.54
N GLY A 214 2.68 -15.11 -18.08
CA GLY A 214 3.39 -14.35 -19.09
C GLY A 214 2.66 -14.30 -20.43
N VAL A 215 1.64 -15.15 -20.62
CA VAL A 215 0.72 -15.08 -21.77
C VAL A 215 -0.29 -13.96 -21.55
N PRO A 216 -0.27 -12.87 -22.34
CA PRO A 216 -1.06 -11.66 -22.03
C PRO A 216 -2.57 -11.89 -21.98
N GLU A 217 -3.12 -12.74 -22.86
CA GLU A 217 -4.55 -13.03 -22.89
C GLU A 217 -5.02 -13.76 -21.63
N LEU A 218 -4.21 -14.71 -21.14
CA LEU A 218 -4.49 -15.42 -19.90
C LEU A 218 -4.38 -14.47 -18.70
N PHE A 219 -3.35 -13.63 -18.68
CA PHE A 219 -3.18 -12.61 -17.65
C PHE A 219 -4.40 -11.67 -17.55
N VAL A 220 -4.87 -11.16 -18.69
CA VAL A 220 -6.08 -10.32 -18.75
C VAL A 220 -7.31 -11.05 -18.23
N GLN A 221 -7.47 -12.33 -18.56
CA GLN A 221 -8.58 -13.15 -18.04
C GLN A 221 -8.52 -13.35 -16.53
N VAL A 222 -7.32 -13.55 -15.98
CA VAL A 222 -7.11 -13.72 -14.54
C VAL A 222 -7.38 -12.41 -13.80
N MET A 223 -6.72 -11.33 -14.23
CA MET A 223 -6.86 -10.02 -13.56
C MET A 223 -8.29 -9.49 -13.62
N SER A 224 -8.99 -9.63 -14.75
CA SER A 224 -10.40 -9.19 -14.86
C SER A 224 -11.36 -9.98 -13.94
N ARG A 225 -10.98 -11.16 -13.46
CA ARG A 225 -11.78 -11.99 -12.53
C ARG A 225 -11.33 -11.93 -11.09
N LEU A 226 -10.22 -11.26 -10.80
CA LEU A 226 -9.63 -11.25 -9.47
C LEU A 226 -10.60 -10.75 -8.39
N HIS A 227 -11.50 -9.82 -8.72
CA HIS A 227 -12.56 -9.34 -7.83
C HIS A 227 -13.54 -10.42 -7.33
N LEU A 228 -13.61 -11.58 -7.99
CA LEU A 228 -14.46 -12.72 -7.60
C LEU A 228 -13.75 -13.70 -6.66
N ALA A 229 -12.42 -13.60 -6.53
CA ALA A 229 -11.64 -14.54 -5.76
C ALA A 229 -11.98 -14.45 -4.26
N LYS A 230 -12.31 -15.60 -3.66
CA LYS A 230 -12.68 -15.76 -2.26
C LYS A 230 -11.48 -15.66 -1.34
N ASN A 231 -10.29 -16.08 -1.80
CA ASN A 231 -9.04 -15.94 -1.05
C ASN A 231 -8.71 -14.47 -0.68
N LEU A 232 -9.25 -13.49 -1.40
CA LEU A 232 -9.15 -12.06 -1.05
C LEU A 232 -9.98 -11.67 0.19
N GLY A 233 -10.91 -12.52 0.62
CA GLY A 233 -11.75 -12.30 1.79
C GLY A 233 -11.06 -12.59 3.12
N TRP A 234 -9.81 -13.04 3.10
CA TRP A 234 -9.02 -13.27 4.30
C TRP A 234 -8.73 -11.96 5.04
N SER A 235 -8.99 -11.91 6.35
CA SER A 235 -8.91 -10.66 7.13
C SER A 235 -7.51 -10.05 7.18
N GLN A 236 -6.48 -10.88 7.10
CA GLN A 236 -5.07 -10.47 7.09
C GLN A 236 -4.55 -10.19 5.67
N HIS A 237 -5.43 -10.16 4.66
CA HIS A 237 -5.05 -9.82 3.29
C HIS A 237 -4.50 -8.38 3.22
N LEU A 238 -3.48 -8.14 2.39
CA LEU A 238 -2.65 -6.92 2.45
C LEU A 238 -3.26 -5.67 1.80
N GLY A 239 -4.59 -5.58 1.82
CA GLY A 239 -5.30 -4.38 1.37
C GLY A 239 -5.29 -4.15 -0.14
N TRP A 240 -5.08 -5.18 -0.97
CA TRP A 240 -5.39 -5.05 -2.40
C TRP A 240 -6.91 -4.98 -2.57
N SER A 241 -7.42 -3.76 -2.79
CA SER A 241 -8.86 -3.52 -2.94
C SER A 241 -9.26 -3.49 -4.42
N PHE A 242 -10.41 -4.10 -4.70
CA PHE A 242 -11.00 -4.16 -6.04
C PHE A 242 -12.45 -3.72 -5.97
N GLU A 243 -12.96 -3.24 -7.11
CA GLU A 243 -14.40 -3.07 -7.28
C GLU A 243 -15.07 -4.46 -7.29
N LYS A 244 -15.77 -4.81 -6.21
CA LYS A 244 -16.48 -6.08 -6.06
C LYS A 244 -17.71 -6.17 -6.96
N ILE A 245 -18.37 -5.04 -7.24
CA ILE A 245 -19.49 -4.97 -8.18
C ILE A 245 -18.92 -4.54 -9.53
N ALA A 246 -18.06 -5.36 -10.12
CA ALA A 246 -17.43 -5.04 -11.40
C ALA A 246 -18.45 -5.02 -12.56
N VAL A 247 -18.11 -4.31 -13.63
CA VAL A 247 -18.85 -4.30 -14.90
C VAL A 247 -18.81 -5.69 -15.54
N VAL A 248 -19.90 -6.10 -16.20
CA VAL A 248 -19.89 -7.28 -17.07
C VAL A 248 -19.33 -6.85 -18.44
N PRO A 249 -18.13 -7.33 -18.84
CA PRO A 249 -17.49 -6.89 -20.07
C PRO A 249 -18.28 -7.36 -21.29
N LEU A 250 -18.53 -6.47 -22.25
CA LEU A 250 -19.20 -6.78 -23.52
C LEU A 250 -18.19 -7.05 -24.65
N ARG A 251 -16.95 -6.60 -24.47
CA ARG A 251 -15.85 -6.71 -25.44
C ARG A 251 -14.57 -7.17 -24.77
N GLU A 252 -13.64 -7.68 -25.57
CA GLU A 252 -12.30 -8.04 -25.09
C GLU A 252 -11.56 -6.83 -24.51
N LEU A 253 -11.69 -5.65 -25.14
CA LEU A 253 -11.12 -4.41 -24.64
C LEU A 253 -11.56 -4.11 -23.21
N ASP A 254 -12.83 -4.37 -22.85
CA ASP A 254 -13.35 -4.10 -21.50
C ASP A 254 -12.60 -4.95 -20.46
N ARG A 255 -12.23 -6.19 -20.80
CA ARG A 255 -11.41 -7.06 -19.92
C ARG A 255 -10.00 -6.51 -19.75
N VAL A 256 -9.40 -5.98 -20.81
CA VAL A 256 -8.07 -5.34 -20.76
C VAL A 256 -8.10 -4.11 -19.85
N LEU A 257 -9.14 -3.28 -19.95
CA LEU A 257 -9.34 -2.13 -19.06
C LEU A 257 -9.46 -2.54 -17.60
N MET A 258 -10.25 -3.57 -17.30
CA MET A 258 -10.38 -4.12 -15.95
C MET A 258 -9.04 -4.67 -15.43
N ALA A 259 -8.26 -5.36 -16.28
CA ALA A 259 -6.94 -5.84 -15.90
C ALA A 259 -5.97 -4.70 -15.56
N LEU A 260 -5.99 -3.62 -16.34
CA LEU A 260 -5.22 -2.40 -16.05
C LEU A 260 -5.67 -1.72 -14.74
N ASP A 261 -6.97 -1.73 -14.43
CA ASP A 261 -7.50 -1.23 -13.16
C ASP A 261 -6.99 -2.08 -11.98
N CYS A 262 -7.01 -3.41 -12.10
CA CYS A 262 -6.46 -4.33 -11.09
C CYS A 262 -4.95 -4.11 -10.86
N VAL A 263 -4.15 -4.03 -11.94
CA VAL A 263 -2.70 -3.82 -11.84
C VAL A 263 -2.38 -2.44 -11.27
N ALA A 264 -3.14 -1.41 -11.64
CA ALA A 264 -2.95 -0.08 -11.09
C ALA A 264 -3.20 -0.01 -9.58
N ALA A 265 -4.19 -0.76 -9.09
CA ALA A 265 -4.60 -0.85 -7.69
C ALA A 265 -3.68 -1.73 -6.81
N MET A 266 -2.63 -2.35 -7.38
CA MET A 266 -1.71 -3.20 -6.60
C MET A 266 -1.06 -2.43 -5.42
N PRO A 267 -0.98 -3.04 -4.23
CA PRO A 267 -0.36 -2.45 -3.04
C PRO A 267 1.12 -2.08 -3.24
N LYS A 268 1.61 -1.11 -2.45
CA LYS A 268 2.97 -0.56 -2.58
C LYS A 268 4.07 -1.63 -2.43
N HIS A 269 3.87 -2.62 -1.56
CA HIS A 269 4.85 -3.68 -1.31
C HIS A 269 4.97 -4.70 -2.47
N LEU A 270 4.06 -4.64 -3.45
CA LEU A 270 4.02 -5.46 -4.66
C LEU A 270 4.37 -4.67 -5.93
N GLU A 271 5.00 -3.50 -5.79
CA GLU A 271 5.37 -2.65 -6.93
C GLU A 271 6.26 -3.34 -7.97
N PHE A 272 7.08 -4.31 -7.56
CA PHE A 272 7.88 -5.11 -8.50
C PHE A 272 7.01 -6.05 -9.35
N VAL A 273 5.93 -6.60 -8.78
CA VAL A 273 4.93 -7.40 -9.52
C VAL A 273 4.14 -6.50 -10.47
N LYS A 274 3.74 -5.31 -10.01
CA LYS A 274 3.10 -4.30 -10.84
C LYS A 274 3.99 -3.93 -12.03
N TYR A 275 5.29 -3.75 -11.78
CA TYR A 275 6.28 -3.47 -12.81
C TYR A 275 6.37 -4.62 -13.83
N TRP A 276 6.56 -5.86 -13.38
CA TRP A 276 6.59 -7.04 -14.25
C TRP A 276 5.32 -7.15 -15.12
N ALA A 277 4.15 -7.03 -14.49
CA ALA A 277 2.86 -7.12 -15.17
C ALA A 277 2.71 -6.04 -16.26
N LEU A 278 3.15 -4.81 -15.97
CA LEU A 278 3.08 -3.71 -16.94
C LEU A 278 4.06 -3.90 -18.09
N THR A 279 5.27 -4.37 -17.83
CA THR A 279 6.39 -4.32 -18.78
C THR A 279 6.54 -5.60 -19.59
N ASP A 280 6.51 -6.75 -18.93
CA ASP A 280 6.76 -8.04 -19.57
C ASP A 280 5.48 -8.68 -20.12
N VAL A 281 4.31 -8.34 -19.55
CA VAL A 281 3.03 -8.98 -19.92
C VAL A 281 2.12 -8.05 -20.70
N LEU A 282 1.77 -6.90 -20.13
CA LEU A 282 0.78 -6.00 -20.73
C LEU A 282 1.36 -5.18 -21.88
N PHE A 283 2.57 -4.64 -21.75
CA PHE A 283 3.14 -3.77 -22.79
C PHE A 283 3.19 -4.42 -24.19
N PRO A 284 3.62 -5.69 -24.38
CA PRO A 284 3.56 -6.35 -25.68
C PRO A 284 2.14 -6.43 -26.26
N LEU A 285 1.13 -6.71 -25.42
CA LEU A 285 -0.27 -6.74 -25.84
C LEU A 285 -0.78 -5.36 -26.25
N LEU A 286 -0.45 -4.33 -25.46
CA LEU A 286 -0.85 -2.95 -25.75
C LEU A 286 -0.19 -2.46 -27.04
N GLN A 287 1.10 -2.70 -27.22
CA GLN A 287 1.85 -2.29 -28.41
C GLN A 287 1.28 -2.91 -29.69
N ASN A 288 0.92 -4.19 -29.66
CA ASN A 288 0.49 -4.90 -30.85
C ASN A 288 -1.01 -4.75 -31.15
N LYS A 289 -1.86 -4.71 -30.12
CA LYS A 289 -3.32 -4.82 -30.28
C LYS A 289 -4.11 -3.59 -29.84
N TYR A 290 -3.58 -2.80 -28.89
CA TYR A 290 -4.29 -1.66 -28.30
C TYR A 290 -3.36 -0.45 -28.07
N PRO A 291 -2.74 0.11 -29.14
CA PRO A 291 -1.72 1.16 -28.99
C PRO A 291 -2.25 2.43 -28.30
N ASP A 292 -3.54 2.73 -28.43
CA ASP A 292 -4.20 3.87 -27.77
C ASP A 292 -4.23 3.76 -26.23
N LEU A 293 -3.93 2.59 -25.65
CA LEU A 293 -3.79 2.40 -24.20
C LEU A 293 -2.38 2.69 -23.68
N ILE A 294 -1.38 2.86 -24.56
CA ILE A 294 0.01 3.12 -24.16
C ILE A 294 0.11 4.39 -23.29
N PRO A 295 -0.58 5.51 -23.59
CA PRO A 295 -0.50 6.69 -22.72
C PRO A 295 -1.09 6.43 -21.33
N GLU A 296 -2.19 5.66 -21.22
CA GLU A 296 -2.75 5.24 -19.93
C GLU A 296 -1.75 4.39 -19.13
N TRP A 297 -1.14 3.40 -19.79
CA TRP A 297 -0.09 2.54 -19.24
C TRP A 297 1.11 3.35 -18.74
N ARG A 298 1.54 4.36 -19.50
CA ARG A 298 2.63 5.30 -19.13
C ARG A 298 2.32 6.06 -17.85
N VAL A 299 1.09 6.56 -17.67
CA VAL A 299 0.66 7.19 -16.41
C VAL A 299 0.77 6.21 -15.23
N ILE A 300 0.35 4.95 -15.42
CA ILE A 300 0.44 3.93 -14.38
C ILE A 300 1.91 3.66 -14.03
N LEU A 301 2.80 3.59 -15.03
CA LEU A 301 4.24 3.38 -14.82
C LEU A 301 4.89 4.53 -14.04
N ILE A 302 4.55 5.79 -14.35
CA ILE A 302 5.06 6.97 -13.64
C ILE A 302 4.62 6.99 -12.16
N SER A 303 3.49 6.35 -11.83
CA SER A 303 3.05 6.20 -10.43
C SER A 303 3.93 5.26 -9.58
N ILE A 304 4.83 4.49 -10.21
CA ILE A 304 5.76 3.58 -9.53
C ILE A 304 7.02 4.35 -9.09
N PRO A 305 7.67 4.02 -7.95
CA PRO A 305 8.93 4.61 -7.56
C PRO A 305 10.01 4.48 -8.64
N PHE A 306 10.46 5.61 -9.17
CA PHE A 306 11.60 5.86 -10.08
C PHE A 306 12.78 4.87 -10.00
N LYS A 307 13.19 4.41 -8.81
CA LYS A 307 14.27 3.42 -8.69
C LYS A 307 13.95 2.08 -9.38
N LEU A 308 12.68 1.72 -9.51
CA LEU A 308 12.20 0.53 -10.20
C LEU A 308 11.82 0.82 -11.67
N SER A 309 11.48 2.06 -12.01
CA SER A 309 10.99 2.40 -13.36
C SER A 309 12.04 3.02 -14.28
N PHE A 310 13.21 3.43 -13.77
CA PHE A 310 14.23 4.14 -14.56
C PHE A 310 14.67 3.37 -15.80
N ASP A 311 15.08 2.11 -15.64
CA ASP A 311 15.58 1.28 -16.76
C ASP A 311 14.52 1.05 -17.84
N VAL A 312 13.23 1.03 -17.47
CA VAL A 312 12.12 0.87 -18.43
C VAL A 312 11.69 2.17 -19.06
N VAL A 313 11.72 3.28 -18.32
CA VAL A 313 11.54 4.60 -18.92
C VAL A 313 12.67 4.82 -19.94
N GLU A 314 13.91 4.47 -19.62
CA GLU A 314 15.02 4.56 -20.57
C GLU A 314 14.85 3.61 -21.77
N LYS A 315 14.43 2.36 -21.55
CA LYS A 315 14.26 1.34 -22.61
C LYS A 315 13.04 1.55 -23.51
N HIS A 316 11.91 1.98 -22.97
CA HIS A 316 10.62 2.07 -23.66
C HIS A 316 10.12 3.52 -23.84
N TRP A 317 10.88 4.48 -23.31
CA TRP A 317 10.60 5.92 -23.37
C TRP A 317 11.87 6.80 -23.36
N PRO A 318 12.84 6.56 -24.26
CA PRO A 318 14.14 7.22 -24.24
C PRO A 318 14.08 8.75 -24.47
N ASP A 319 13.04 9.25 -25.12
CA ASP A 319 12.96 10.65 -25.57
C ASP A 319 12.41 11.65 -24.53
N THR A 320 12.10 11.22 -23.31
CA THR A 320 11.56 12.13 -22.29
C THR A 320 12.62 12.75 -21.41
N GLY A 321 12.86 14.05 -21.65
CA GLY A 321 13.39 14.95 -20.63
C GLY A 321 12.45 15.09 -19.41
N VAL A 322 12.83 15.97 -18.48
CA VAL A 322 12.33 16.10 -17.10
C VAL A 322 10.81 16.41 -16.95
N ALA A 323 10.08 16.67 -18.04
CA ALA A 323 8.65 17.00 -18.06
C ALA A 323 7.74 15.81 -18.44
N LEU A 324 7.90 14.66 -17.76
CA LEU A 324 7.15 13.42 -18.05
C LEU A 324 5.64 13.63 -18.17
N HIS A 325 5.01 14.33 -17.21
CA HIS A 325 3.55 14.53 -17.21
C HIS A 325 3.03 15.30 -18.43
N ASP A 326 3.80 16.28 -18.92
CA ASP A 326 3.42 17.10 -20.07
C ASP A 326 3.61 16.34 -21.39
N SER A 327 4.65 15.52 -21.47
CA SER A 327 4.82 14.58 -22.57
C SER A 327 3.67 13.58 -22.64
N VAL A 328 3.27 12.99 -21.51
CA VAL A 328 2.14 12.04 -21.50
C VAL A 328 0.85 12.75 -21.88
N TYR A 329 0.62 13.97 -21.40
CA TYR A 329 -0.56 14.74 -21.74
C TYR A 329 -0.66 14.96 -23.26
N GLY A 330 0.44 15.36 -23.92
CA GLY A 330 0.46 15.54 -25.37
C GLY A 330 0.18 14.25 -26.16
N GLU A 331 0.51 13.08 -25.60
CA GLU A 331 0.13 11.78 -26.18
C GLU A 331 -1.35 11.45 -25.95
N ILE A 332 -1.85 11.71 -24.74
CA ILE A 332 -3.27 11.54 -24.39
C ILE A 332 -4.15 12.42 -25.29
N GLU A 333 -3.70 13.62 -25.65
CA GLU A 333 -4.42 14.50 -26.56
C GLU A 333 -4.67 13.86 -27.93
N ARG A 334 -3.75 13.01 -28.40
CA ARG A 334 -3.80 12.33 -29.71
C ARG A 334 -4.72 11.10 -29.72
N ILE A 335 -5.11 10.57 -28.55
CA ILE A 335 -6.03 9.43 -28.46
C ILE A 335 -7.36 9.80 -29.09
N GLN A 336 -7.79 9.02 -30.09
CA GLN A 336 -9.06 9.26 -30.80
C GLN A 336 -10.25 8.67 -30.05
N ASP A 337 -10.08 7.54 -29.38
CA ASP A 337 -11.15 6.89 -28.66
C ASP A 337 -11.51 7.66 -27.37
N PRO A 338 -12.74 8.20 -27.23
CA PRO A 338 -13.07 9.05 -26.10
C PRO A 338 -13.09 8.32 -24.75
N LEU A 339 -13.39 7.01 -24.71
CA LEU A 339 -13.32 6.25 -23.45
C LEU A 339 -11.86 6.16 -22.97
N LEU A 340 -10.95 5.80 -23.87
CA LEU A 340 -9.54 5.64 -23.55
C LEU A 340 -8.92 6.99 -23.16
N LYS A 341 -9.26 8.05 -23.90
CA LYS A 341 -8.81 9.42 -23.59
C LYS A 341 -9.32 9.88 -22.22
N THR A 342 -10.60 9.71 -21.91
CA THR A 342 -11.15 10.05 -20.58
C THR A 342 -10.43 9.31 -19.47
N ARG A 343 -10.18 8.00 -19.62
CA ARG A 343 -9.49 7.19 -18.61
C ARG A 343 -8.05 7.63 -18.41
N ALA A 344 -7.32 7.88 -19.49
CA ALA A 344 -5.94 8.36 -19.41
C ALA A 344 -5.85 9.75 -18.76
N LEU A 345 -6.77 10.67 -19.11
CA LEU A 345 -6.87 11.98 -18.44
C LEU A 345 -7.22 11.85 -16.96
N ALA A 346 -8.16 10.98 -16.59
CA ALA A 346 -8.54 10.73 -15.19
C ALA A 346 -7.36 10.20 -14.37
N ARG A 347 -6.60 9.25 -14.92
CA ARG A 347 -5.38 8.74 -14.28
C ARG A 347 -4.29 9.79 -14.20
N LEU A 348 -4.10 10.59 -15.24
CA LEU A 348 -3.14 11.69 -15.20
C LEU A 348 -3.53 12.70 -14.12
N ALA A 349 -4.83 12.94 -13.92
CA ALA A 349 -5.35 13.81 -12.87
C ALA A 349 -5.05 13.29 -11.45
N LEU A 350 -5.02 11.96 -11.24
CA LEU A 350 -4.60 11.35 -9.97
C LEU A 350 -3.15 11.69 -9.60
N VAL A 351 -2.27 11.78 -10.60
CA VAL A 351 -0.83 12.04 -10.39
C VAL A 351 -0.43 13.50 -10.60
N SER A 352 -1.31 14.33 -11.19
CA SER A 352 -1.04 15.72 -11.57
C SER A 352 -1.72 16.70 -10.63
N GLY A 353 -1.20 16.85 -9.40
CA GLY A 353 -1.81 17.65 -8.34
C GLY A 353 -2.34 19.02 -8.78
N LYS A 354 -1.51 19.86 -9.42
CA LYS A 354 -1.92 21.22 -9.86
C LYS A 354 -2.88 21.25 -11.07
N LYS A 355 -2.91 20.20 -11.90
CA LYS A 355 -3.73 20.16 -13.13
C LYS A 355 -5.01 19.34 -12.96
N ARG A 356 -5.23 18.73 -11.80
CA ARG A 356 -6.31 17.77 -11.55
C ARG A 356 -7.69 18.28 -11.96
N GLU A 357 -8.11 19.45 -11.48
CA GLU A 357 -9.46 19.98 -11.75
C GLU A 357 -9.69 20.24 -13.25
N ARG A 358 -8.69 20.82 -13.93
CA ARG A 358 -8.71 21.03 -15.38
C ARG A 358 -8.80 19.69 -16.12
N LEU A 359 -7.97 18.71 -15.76
CA LEU A 359 -7.94 17.39 -16.39
C LEU A 359 -9.27 16.63 -16.18
N VAL A 360 -9.88 16.74 -14.99
CA VAL A 360 -11.19 16.14 -14.70
C VAL A 360 -12.29 16.81 -15.54
N ALA A 361 -12.29 18.13 -15.66
CA ALA A 361 -13.24 18.86 -16.49
C ALA A 361 -13.12 18.47 -17.97
N GLU A 362 -11.89 18.42 -18.50
CA GLU A 362 -11.61 17.97 -19.86
C GLU A 362 -12.04 16.51 -20.07
N ALA A 363 -11.68 15.62 -19.15
CA ALA A 363 -12.04 14.21 -19.21
C ALA A 363 -13.56 14.00 -19.22
N ARG A 364 -14.30 14.82 -18.46
CA ARG A 364 -15.77 14.82 -18.45
C ARG A 364 -16.34 15.30 -19.78
N GLU A 365 -15.78 16.36 -20.37
CA GLU A 365 -16.20 16.83 -21.68
C GLU A 365 -16.00 15.73 -22.74
N VAL A 366 -14.84 15.09 -22.74
CA VAL A 366 -14.53 13.97 -23.64
C VAL A 366 -15.48 12.79 -23.42
N ALA A 367 -15.77 12.43 -22.16
CA ALA A 367 -16.72 11.35 -21.83
C ALA A 367 -18.12 11.65 -22.38
N ASN A 368 -18.54 12.91 -22.31
CA ASN A 368 -19.84 13.35 -22.80
C ASN A 368 -19.97 13.33 -24.33
N ARG A 369 -18.84 13.33 -25.07
CA ARG A 369 -18.81 13.13 -26.53
C ARG A 369 -19.09 11.69 -26.96
N ILE A 370 -18.99 10.71 -26.06
CA ILE A 370 -19.39 9.32 -26.35
C ILE A 370 -20.91 9.33 -26.62
N PRO A 371 -21.35 9.03 -27.85
CA PRO A 371 -22.74 9.17 -28.20
C PRO A 371 -23.52 8.00 -27.60
N LEU A 372 -24.66 8.28 -26.98
CA LEU A 372 -25.55 7.22 -26.46
C LEU A 372 -26.17 6.41 -27.61
N TRP A 373 -26.30 7.02 -28.78
CA TRP A 373 -26.79 6.44 -30.03
C TRP A 373 -25.66 6.27 -31.05
N ASP A 374 -25.81 5.32 -31.97
CA ASP A 374 -24.92 5.17 -33.12
C ASP A 374 -25.66 5.69 -34.38
N MET A 375 -25.08 6.68 -35.08
CA MET A 375 -25.64 7.22 -36.31
C MET A 375 -25.67 6.20 -37.46
N ARG A 376 -24.80 5.19 -37.47
CA ARG A 376 -24.84 4.13 -38.49
C ARG A 376 -26.03 3.18 -38.30
N THR A 377 -26.56 3.12 -37.08
CA THR A 377 -27.70 2.28 -36.68
C THR A 377 -29.01 3.08 -36.60
N TRP A 378 -29.02 4.32 -37.11
CA TRP A 378 -30.12 5.28 -37.01
C TRP A 378 -31.47 4.73 -37.51
N LEU A 379 -31.44 3.77 -38.46
CA LEU A 379 -32.63 3.08 -38.96
C LEU A 379 -33.33 2.16 -37.93
N ARG A 380 -32.76 1.92 -36.74
CA ARG A 380 -33.35 1.02 -35.72
C ARG A 380 -33.67 1.67 -34.36
N LEU A 381 -33.55 3.00 -34.20
CA LEU A 381 -33.96 3.76 -32.99
C LEU A 381 -33.54 3.15 -31.63
N ARG A 382 -32.43 2.40 -31.55
CA ARG A 382 -31.96 1.81 -30.29
C ARG A 382 -30.54 2.28 -29.97
N PRO A 383 -30.31 2.90 -28.80
CA PRO A 383 -28.96 3.14 -28.32
C PRO A 383 -28.21 1.80 -28.21
N THR A 384 -26.96 1.77 -28.66
CA THR A 384 -26.14 0.56 -28.55
C THR A 384 -25.74 0.40 -27.09
N ALA A 385 -26.14 -0.71 -26.45
CA ALA A 385 -25.78 -1.02 -25.06
C ALA A 385 -24.28 -0.85 -24.79
N ALA A 386 -23.43 -1.15 -25.79
CA ALA A 386 -22.00 -0.93 -25.74
C ALA A 386 -21.60 0.55 -25.53
N ASN A 387 -22.13 1.51 -26.30
CA ASN A 387 -21.76 2.92 -26.12
C ASN A 387 -22.28 3.50 -24.79
N ALA A 388 -23.47 3.07 -24.36
CA ALA A 388 -23.98 3.41 -23.04
C ALA A 388 -23.04 2.91 -21.93
N LEU A 389 -22.58 1.65 -22.04
CA LEU A 389 -21.62 1.06 -21.10
C LEU A 389 -20.31 1.84 -21.09
N ARG A 390 -19.73 2.13 -22.25
CA ARG A 390 -18.49 2.89 -22.37
C ARG A 390 -18.62 4.29 -21.76
N ARG A 391 -19.71 5.01 -22.03
CA ARG A 391 -19.95 6.32 -21.43
C ARG A 391 -20.10 6.23 -19.91
N THR A 392 -20.83 5.24 -19.41
CA THR A 392 -20.96 4.99 -17.97
C THR A 392 -19.58 4.72 -17.34
N MET A 393 -18.78 3.82 -17.90
CA MET A 393 -17.43 3.53 -17.40
C MET A 393 -16.53 4.78 -17.38
N ALA A 394 -16.57 5.58 -18.46
CA ALA A 394 -15.81 6.82 -18.57
C ALA A 394 -16.19 7.82 -17.45
N LEU A 395 -17.49 8.01 -17.21
CA LEU A 395 -17.99 8.91 -16.17
C LEU A 395 -17.77 8.37 -14.75
N GLU A 396 -17.95 7.06 -14.52
CA GLU A 396 -17.70 6.41 -13.22
C GLU A 396 -16.22 6.55 -12.80
N THR A 397 -15.29 6.49 -13.75
CA THR A 397 -13.85 6.70 -13.49
C THR A 397 -13.57 8.11 -12.92
N LEU A 398 -14.43 9.08 -13.22
CA LEU A 398 -14.28 10.47 -12.76
C LEU A 398 -14.96 10.74 -11.42
N LEU A 399 -15.88 9.88 -10.95
CA LEU A 399 -16.65 10.13 -9.72
C LEU A 399 -15.77 10.33 -8.48
N PRO A 400 -14.73 9.50 -8.24
CA PRO A 400 -13.81 9.76 -7.15
C PRO A 400 -13.11 11.10 -7.32
N LEU A 401 -12.86 11.56 -8.55
CA LEU A 401 -12.06 12.77 -8.80
C LEU A 401 -12.86 14.06 -8.79
N ALA A 402 -14.19 13.98 -8.73
CA ALA A 402 -15.09 15.04 -9.13
C ALA A 402 -15.09 16.27 -8.19
N GLY A 403 -14.76 16.09 -6.90
CA GLY A 403 -14.82 17.18 -5.91
C GLY A 403 -16.17 17.91 -5.95
N GLU A 404 -16.14 19.23 -6.15
CA GLU A 404 -17.35 20.07 -6.25
C GLU A 404 -18.23 19.74 -7.48
N GLN A 405 -17.67 19.12 -8.53
CA GLN A 405 -18.43 18.73 -9.71
C GLN A 405 -19.28 17.48 -9.49
N LEU A 406 -19.12 16.79 -8.34
CA LEU A 406 -19.76 15.51 -8.04
C LEU A 406 -21.29 15.49 -8.32
N PRO A 407 -22.10 16.48 -7.89
CA PRO A 407 -23.55 16.44 -8.13
C PRO A 407 -23.90 16.42 -9.62
N SER A 408 -23.20 17.24 -10.41
CA SER A 408 -23.43 17.36 -11.85
C SER A 408 -22.91 16.13 -12.62
N LEU A 409 -21.77 15.57 -12.19
CA LEU A 409 -21.21 14.34 -12.79
C LEU A 409 -22.09 13.12 -12.46
N LEU A 410 -22.63 13.03 -11.24
CA LEU A 410 -23.62 12.02 -10.87
C LEU A 410 -24.84 12.09 -11.78
N GLN A 411 -25.36 13.30 -12.02
CA GLN A 411 -26.51 13.50 -12.91
C GLN A 411 -26.23 13.03 -14.35
N ASP A 412 -25.06 13.34 -14.90
CA ASP A 412 -24.65 12.88 -16.22
C ASP A 412 -24.48 11.35 -16.28
N THR A 413 -23.92 10.76 -15.22
CA THR A 413 -23.76 9.30 -15.12
C THR A 413 -25.13 8.61 -15.05
N PHE A 414 -26.10 9.18 -14.32
CA PHE A 414 -27.47 8.66 -14.31
C PHE A 414 -28.13 8.68 -15.69
N LYS A 415 -27.89 9.73 -16.48
CA LYS A 415 -28.42 9.80 -17.86
C LYS A 415 -27.84 8.67 -18.72
N ALA A 416 -26.56 8.35 -18.58
CA ALA A 416 -25.93 7.25 -19.31
C ALA A 416 -26.44 5.87 -18.85
N VAL A 417 -26.52 5.64 -17.54
CA VAL A 417 -26.97 4.37 -16.92
C VAL A 417 -28.39 3.98 -17.34
N ARG A 418 -29.25 4.95 -17.68
CA ARG A 418 -30.62 4.69 -18.16
C ARG A 418 -30.68 3.69 -19.32
N TRP A 419 -29.65 3.71 -20.18
CA TRP A 419 -29.59 2.98 -21.44
C TRP A 419 -28.83 1.65 -21.38
N LEU A 420 -28.36 1.26 -20.19
CA LEU A 420 -27.71 -0.03 -19.98
C LEU A 420 -28.71 -1.18 -19.98
N ASP A 421 -28.21 -2.38 -20.29
CA ASP A 421 -28.93 -3.62 -20.03
C ASP A 421 -29.23 -3.77 -18.52
N PRO A 422 -30.26 -4.53 -18.13
CA PRO A 422 -30.67 -4.66 -16.74
C PRO A 422 -29.56 -5.02 -15.73
N ASP A 423 -28.61 -5.89 -16.09
CA ASP A 423 -27.54 -6.33 -15.17
C ASP A 423 -26.51 -5.21 -14.97
N ASN A 424 -25.91 -4.72 -16.07
CA ASN A 424 -24.95 -3.61 -15.96
C ASN A 424 -25.59 -2.34 -15.38
N LYS A 425 -26.89 -2.11 -15.63
CA LYS A 425 -27.64 -1.01 -15.04
C LYS A 425 -27.71 -1.12 -13.52
N ALA A 426 -28.10 -2.29 -13.00
CA ALA A 426 -28.19 -2.51 -11.56
C ALA A 426 -26.81 -2.37 -10.90
N ARG A 427 -25.76 -2.94 -11.51
CA ARG A 427 -24.36 -2.82 -11.06
C ARG A 427 -23.88 -1.38 -11.01
N ALA A 428 -24.12 -0.61 -12.07
CA ALA A 428 -23.74 0.81 -12.12
C ALA A 428 -24.52 1.64 -11.09
N LEU A 429 -25.84 1.44 -10.96
CA LEU A 429 -26.63 2.14 -9.95
C LEU A 429 -26.13 1.86 -8.52
N LEU A 430 -25.70 0.63 -8.23
CA LEU A 430 -25.12 0.27 -6.94
C LEU A 430 -23.81 0.99 -6.66
N ARG A 431 -22.90 1.05 -7.65
CA ARG A 431 -21.67 1.84 -7.52
C ARG A 431 -21.97 3.32 -7.33
N LEU A 432 -22.96 3.86 -8.05
CA LEU A 432 -23.40 5.25 -7.91
C LEU A 432 -23.99 5.56 -6.52
N ALA A 433 -24.67 4.60 -5.89
CA ALA A 433 -25.27 4.79 -4.57
C ALA A 433 -24.22 5.14 -3.50
N ARG A 434 -22.96 4.71 -3.67
CA ARG A 434 -21.84 5.01 -2.77
C ARG A 434 -21.42 6.49 -2.78
N PHE A 435 -21.75 7.20 -3.84
CA PHE A 435 -21.42 8.64 -4.01
C PHE A 435 -22.62 9.57 -3.74
N ALA A 436 -23.80 9.00 -3.48
CA ALA A 436 -25.01 9.76 -3.20
C ALA A 436 -25.34 9.75 -1.70
N GLU A 437 -26.04 10.78 -1.23
CA GLU A 437 -26.44 10.91 0.18
C GLU A 437 -27.95 11.15 0.32
N GLY A 438 -28.49 10.83 1.49
CA GLY A 438 -29.87 11.13 1.88
C GLY A 438 -30.93 10.61 0.90
N GLU A 439 -31.86 11.49 0.52
CA GLU A 439 -32.96 11.15 -0.38
C GLU A 439 -32.49 10.65 -1.76
N GLN A 440 -31.40 11.21 -2.28
CA GLN A 440 -30.84 10.82 -3.57
C GLN A 440 -30.35 9.36 -3.55
N GLN A 441 -29.70 8.95 -2.45
CA GLN A 441 -29.30 7.56 -2.24
C GLN A 441 -30.52 6.62 -2.19
N GLY A 442 -31.56 7.02 -1.47
CA GLY A 442 -32.82 6.26 -1.41
C GLY A 442 -33.48 6.09 -2.79
N GLU A 443 -33.50 7.14 -3.61
CA GLU A 443 -34.04 7.06 -4.98
C GLU A 443 -33.21 6.14 -5.89
N ILE A 444 -31.89 6.12 -5.73
CA ILE A 444 -31.01 5.20 -6.45
C ILE A 444 -31.30 3.76 -6.06
N MET A 445 -31.43 3.47 -4.76
CA MET A 445 -31.74 2.13 -4.27
C MET A 445 -33.12 1.65 -4.75
N LYS A 446 -34.14 2.53 -4.82
CA LYS A 446 -35.42 2.21 -5.47
C LYS A 446 -35.25 1.81 -6.93
N ARG A 447 -34.36 2.48 -7.66
CA ARG A 447 -34.07 2.15 -9.07
C ARG A 447 -33.32 0.84 -9.22
N VAL A 448 -32.40 0.53 -8.31
CA VAL A 448 -31.75 -0.80 -8.23
C VAL A 448 -32.80 -1.89 -8.05
N ALA A 449 -33.70 -1.73 -7.08
CA ALA A 449 -34.77 -2.69 -6.80
C ALA A 449 -35.73 -2.89 -8.00
N ARG A 450 -35.89 -1.88 -8.87
CA ARG A 450 -36.65 -2.00 -10.13
C ARG A 450 -35.85 -2.64 -11.26
N ALA A 451 -34.53 -2.46 -11.30
CA ALA A 451 -33.67 -2.98 -12.37
C ALA A 451 -33.46 -4.49 -12.25
N ILE A 452 -33.26 -4.99 -11.04
CA ILE A 452 -32.92 -6.40 -10.79
C ILE A 452 -34.00 -7.41 -11.28
N PRO A 453 -35.31 -7.20 -11.05
CA PRO A 453 -36.35 -8.08 -11.59
C PRO A 453 -36.40 -8.13 -13.12
N SER A 454 -35.88 -7.09 -13.80
CA SER A 454 -35.84 -7.05 -15.27
C SER A 454 -34.70 -7.85 -15.88
N ILE A 455 -33.81 -8.41 -15.06
CA ILE A 455 -32.80 -9.39 -15.50
C ILE A 455 -33.51 -10.72 -15.78
N SER A 456 -33.50 -11.13 -17.05
CA SER A 456 -34.21 -12.33 -17.53
C SER A 456 -33.54 -13.64 -17.13
N ASP A 457 -32.20 -13.65 -17.08
CA ASP A 457 -31.41 -14.80 -16.64
C ASP A 457 -31.39 -14.87 -15.11
N GLU A 458 -31.99 -15.93 -14.56
CA GLU A 458 -32.08 -16.17 -13.13
C GLU A 458 -30.69 -16.44 -12.49
N ASN A 459 -29.76 -17.05 -13.24
CA ASN A 459 -28.39 -17.27 -12.79
C ASN A 459 -27.64 -15.95 -12.65
N GLN A 460 -27.68 -15.08 -13.68
CA GLN A 460 -27.10 -13.72 -13.60
C GLN A 460 -27.70 -12.92 -12.46
N ARG A 461 -29.03 -12.97 -12.32
CA ARG A 461 -29.74 -12.26 -11.25
C ARG A 461 -29.29 -12.74 -9.87
N SER A 462 -29.15 -14.05 -9.65
CA SER A 462 -28.67 -14.59 -8.36
C SER A 462 -27.23 -14.22 -8.05
N LYS A 463 -26.33 -14.23 -9.05
CA LYS A 463 -24.94 -13.79 -8.92
C LYS A 463 -24.85 -12.30 -8.53
N LEU A 464 -25.66 -11.45 -9.16
CA LEU A 464 -25.74 -10.03 -8.79
C LEU A 464 -26.24 -9.83 -7.35
N PHE A 465 -27.26 -10.58 -6.92
CA PHE A 465 -27.74 -10.55 -5.54
C PHE A 465 -26.65 -10.94 -4.52
N ALA A 466 -25.87 -11.98 -4.83
CA ALA A 466 -24.76 -12.40 -4.00
C ALA A 466 -23.70 -11.28 -3.85
N LEU A 467 -23.40 -10.56 -4.93
CA LEU A 467 -22.49 -9.40 -4.90
C LEU A 467 -23.08 -8.19 -4.18
N LEU A 468 -24.41 -8.02 -4.22
CA LEU A 468 -25.15 -6.93 -3.59
C LEU A 468 -25.23 -7.09 -2.06
N ARG A 469 -25.34 -8.32 -1.54
CA ARG A 469 -25.59 -8.58 -0.12
C ARG A 469 -24.65 -7.82 0.83
N PRO A 470 -23.31 -7.84 0.63
CA PRO A 470 -22.40 -7.10 1.50
C PRO A 470 -22.56 -5.58 1.43
N GLU A 471 -23.11 -5.03 0.34
CA GLU A 471 -23.42 -3.61 0.23
C GLU A 471 -24.75 -3.26 0.91
N LEU A 472 -25.73 -4.17 0.91
CA LEU A 472 -27.00 -3.96 1.63
C LEU A 472 -26.83 -3.87 3.15
N GLU A 473 -25.74 -4.42 3.70
CA GLU A 473 -25.36 -4.20 5.10
C GLU A 473 -25.15 -2.71 5.42
N LEU A 474 -24.73 -1.90 4.44
CA LEU A 474 -24.58 -0.45 4.55
C LEU A 474 -25.93 0.28 4.51
N TYR A 475 -27.00 -0.41 4.10
CA TYR A 475 -28.33 0.11 3.77
C TYR A 475 -29.47 -0.76 4.36
N PRO A 476 -29.52 -0.95 5.69
CA PRO A 476 -30.44 -1.86 6.37
C PRO A 476 -31.92 -1.64 6.05
N GLU A 477 -32.32 -0.39 5.84
CA GLU A 477 -33.70 -0.01 5.52
C GLU A 477 -34.19 -0.63 4.21
N TRP A 478 -33.27 -1.04 3.33
CA TRP A 478 -33.56 -1.72 2.07
C TRP A 478 -33.56 -3.24 2.19
N VAL A 479 -32.97 -3.81 3.25
CA VAL A 479 -32.88 -5.27 3.44
C VAL A 479 -34.26 -5.96 3.37
N PRO A 480 -35.35 -5.46 3.98
CA PRO A 480 -36.67 -6.07 3.87
C PRO A 480 -37.16 -6.17 2.42
N LEU A 481 -36.95 -5.11 1.63
CA LEU A 481 -37.34 -5.08 0.21
C LEU A 481 -36.58 -6.14 -0.59
N PHE A 482 -35.26 -6.19 -0.43
CA PHE A 482 -34.43 -7.18 -1.13
C PHE A 482 -34.70 -8.61 -0.67
N ARG A 483 -35.05 -8.84 0.60
CA ARG A 483 -35.51 -10.15 1.09
C ARG A 483 -36.81 -10.61 0.42
N GLN A 484 -37.77 -9.71 0.21
CA GLN A 484 -39.01 -10.05 -0.52
C GLN A 484 -38.71 -10.49 -1.96
N MET A 485 -37.71 -9.89 -2.61
CA MET A 485 -37.32 -10.26 -3.97
C MET A 485 -36.71 -11.67 -4.05
N LEU A 486 -36.13 -12.20 -2.98
CA LEU A 486 -35.65 -13.59 -2.92
C LEU A 486 -36.79 -14.60 -3.12
N VAL A 487 -38.05 -14.21 -2.89
CA VAL A 487 -39.22 -15.05 -3.16
C VAL A 487 -39.44 -15.31 -4.65
N GLY A 488 -38.94 -14.43 -5.52
CA GLY A 488 -39.09 -14.53 -6.96
C GLY A 488 -38.14 -15.50 -7.67
N PHE A 489 -37.22 -16.16 -6.95
CA PHE A 489 -36.36 -17.20 -7.51
C PHE A 489 -37.08 -18.56 -7.50
N ARG A 490 -37.13 -19.20 -8.67
CA ARG A 490 -37.77 -20.51 -8.90
C ARG A 490 -36.83 -21.64 -8.51
N ASP A 491 -35.57 -21.50 -8.88
CA ASP A 491 -34.54 -22.50 -8.62
C ASP A 491 -33.97 -22.33 -7.19
N LEU A 492 -33.93 -23.43 -6.43
CA LEU A 492 -33.43 -23.43 -5.06
C LEU A 492 -31.94 -23.08 -5.00
N THR A 493 -31.15 -23.49 -6.00
CA THR A 493 -29.71 -23.19 -6.05
C THR A 493 -29.49 -21.70 -6.29
N SER A 494 -30.19 -21.10 -7.25
CA SER A 494 -30.17 -19.67 -7.54
C SER A 494 -30.70 -18.82 -6.39
N ARG A 495 -31.74 -19.28 -5.70
CA ARG A 495 -32.29 -18.62 -4.50
C ARG A 495 -31.28 -18.64 -3.35
N SER A 496 -30.67 -19.79 -3.10
CA SER A 496 -29.64 -19.95 -2.08
C SER A 496 -28.42 -19.09 -2.39
N ARG A 497 -27.95 -19.06 -3.65
CA ARG A 497 -26.88 -18.18 -4.10
C ARG A 497 -27.22 -16.70 -3.88
N ALA A 498 -28.43 -16.28 -4.27
CA ALA A 498 -28.90 -14.91 -4.09
C ALA A 498 -28.99 -14.50 -2.60
N ALA A 499 -29.38 -15.43 -1.73
CA ALA A 499 -29.37 -15.26 -0.28
C ALA A 499 -27.95 -15.31 0.32
N GLY A 500 -26.97 -15.78 -0.45
CA GLY A 500 -25.60 -16.08 -0.03
C GLY A 500 -25.54 -17.21 1.00
N TRP A 501 -26.42 -18.20 0.84
CA TRP A 501 -26.48 -19.40 1.65
C TRP A 501 -25.49 -20.45 1.11
N LEU A 502 -24.45 -20.73 1.88
CA LEU A 502 -23.40 -21.72 1.63
C LEU A 502 -23.90 -23.15 1.85
N GLY A 503 -24.69 -23.40 2.89
CA GLY A 503 -25.17 -24.74 3.25
C GLY A 503 -25.94 -25.43 2.11
N PRO A 504 -27.02 -24.83 1.59
CA PRO A 504 -27.75 -25.37 0.45
C PRO A 504 -26.87 -25.51 -0.81
N ALA A 505 -25.94 -24.58 -1.07
CA ALA A 505 -25.02 -24.71 -2.20
C ALA A 505 -24.11 -25.95 -2.05
N LEU A 506 -23.59 -26.19 -0.84
CA LEU A 506 -22.71 -27.33 -0.53
C LEU A 506 -23.46 -28.67 -0.51
N SER A 507 -24.78 -28.69 -0.30
CA SER A 507 -25.59 -29.91 -0.43
C SER A 507 -25.57 -30.50 -1.85
N HIS A 508 -25.24 -29.67 -2.87
CA HIS A 508 -25.06 -30.10 -4.25
C HIS A 508 -23.66 -30.65 -4.57
N LEU A 509 -22.76 -30.79 -3.57
CA LEU A 509 -21.43 -31.41 -3.77
C LEU A 509 -21.50 -32.91 -4.13
N GLN A 510 -22.68 -33.55 -4.05
CA GLN A 510 -22.85 -34.92 -4.52
C GLN A 510 -22.90 -34.93 -6.06
N PRO A 511 -21.88 -35.47 -6.76
CA PRO A 511 -21.89 -35.51 -8.23
C PRO A 511 -23.02 -36.42 -8.75
N PRO A 512 -23.58 -36.13 -9.95
CA PRO A 512 -24.52 -37.04 -10.58
C PRO A 512 -23.85 -38.39 -10.91
N ALA A 513 -24.54 -39.49 -10.62
CA ALA A 513 -24.10 -40.85 -10.97
C ALA A 513 -23.79 -40.95 -12.49
N PRO A 514 -22.73 -41.67 -12.93
CA PRO A 514 -22.10 -42.83 -12.27
C PRO A 514 -20.64 -42.60 -11.80
N PHE A 515 -20.21 -41.36 -11.61
CA PHE A 515 -18.81 -41.08 -11.27
C PHE A 515 -18.46 -41.51 -9.84
N ILE A 516 -17.24 -42.02 -9.64
CA ILE A 516 -16.66 -42.25 -8.31
C ILE A 516 -16.74 -40.91 -7.58
N ASN A 517 -17.57 -40.83 -6.54
CA ASN A 517 -17.69 -39.63 -5.73
C ASN A 517 -16.30 -39.31 -5.16
N PRO A 518 -15.61 -38.25 -5.63
CA PRO A 518 -14.27 -37.93 -5.14
C PRO A 518 -14.33 -37.40 -3.70
N PHE A 519 -15.53 -37.07 -3.21
CA PHE A 519 -15.78 -36.67 -1.85
C PHE A 519 -16.13 -37.86 -0.98
N ASP A 520 -15.47 -37.92 0.16
CA ASP A 520 -15.95 -38.71 1.28
C ASP A 520 -17.27 -38.09 1.78
N PRO A 521 -18.39 -38.85 1.89
CA PRO A 521 -19.65 -38.35 2.45
C PRO A 521 -19.48 -37.63 3.79
N GLN A 522 -18.45 -38.00 4.58
CA GLN A 522 -18.12 -37.34 5.84
C GLN A 522 -17.69 -35.88 5.66
N GLN A 523 -16.90 -35.59 4.62
CA GLN A 523 -16.38 -34.25 4.35
C GLN A 523 -17.48 -33.34 3.82
N VAL A 524 -18.37 -33.87 2.98
CA VAL A 524 -19.55 -33.14 2.50
C VAL A 524 -20.47 -32.79 3.66
N ALA A 525 -20.74 -33.74 4.56
CA ALA A 525 -21.57 -33.49 5.74
C ALA A 525 -20.97 -32.40 6.66
N VAL A 526 -19.65 -32.41 6.88
CA VAL A 526 -18.98 -31.37 7.67
C VAL A 526 -19.08 -29.99 7.00
N LEU A 527 -18.84 -29.90 5.69
CA LEU A 527 -18.94 -28.65 4.93
C LEU A 527 -20.37 -28.13 4.89
N GLU A 528 -21.35 -29.01 4.66
CA GLU A 528 -22.77 -28.64 4.65
C GLU A 528 -23.24 -28.14 6.02
N LEU A 529 -22.90 -28.86 7.09
CA LEU A 529 -23.22 -28.48 8.46
C LEU A 529 -22.66 -27.10 8.81
N ALA A 530 -21.38 -26.89 8.52
CA ALA A 530 -20.72 -25.60 8.74
C ALA A 530 -21.28 -24.49 7.86
N GLY A 531 -21.60 -24.79 6.60
CA GLY A 531 -22.29 -23.86 5.70
C GLY A 531 -23.65 -23.41 6.26
N ARG A 532 -24.47 -24.35 6.74
CA ARG A 532 -25.77 -24.04 7.36
C ARG A 532 -25.63 -23.24 8.65
N LEU A 533 -24.58 -23.51 9.45
CA LEU A 533 -24.25 -22.75 10.65
C LEU A 533 -23.88 -21.29 10.29
N GLU A 534 -23.02 -21.10 9.30
CA GLU A 534 -22.57 -19.80 8.82
C GLU A 534 -23.69 -18.98 8.14
N ASP A 535 -24.58 -19.64 7.40
CA ASP A 535 -25.74 -19.01 6.76
C ASP A 535 -26.67 -18.33 7.74
N ALA A 536 -26.68 -18.85 8.95
CA ALA A 536 -27.59 -18.42 9.95
C ALA A 536 -26.96 -17.54 11.03
N LEU A 537 -25.67 -17.74 11.34
CA LEU A 537 -24.86 -16.68 11.93
C LEU A 537 -24.91 -15.41 11.06
N GLY A 538 -24.90 -15.57 9.73
CA GLY A 538 -25.10 -14.49 8.76
C GLY A 538 -26.43 -13.74 8.89
N GLN A 539 -27.47 -14.39 9.45
CA GLN A 539 -28.80 -13.82 9.68
C GLN A 539 -28.95 -13.14 11.05
N LEU A 540 -28.01 -13.39 11.98
CA LEU A 540 -27.93 -12.60 13.20
C LEU A 540 -27.52 -11.17 12.84
N PRO A 541 -28.15 -10.13 13.42
CA PRO A 541 -27.65 -8.76 13.27
C PRO A 541 -26.24 -8.70 13.86
N GLY A 542 -25.20 -8.62 13.01
CA GLY A 542 -23.81 -8.60 13.50
C GLY A 542 -22.70 -9.20 12.62
N SER A 543 -23.01 -9.88 11.52
CA SER A 543 -22.09 -10.85 10.88
C SER A 543 -20.89 -10.31 10.08
N SER A 544 -20.60 -9.03 10.20
CA SER A 544 -19.26 -8.49 9.92
C SER A 544 -18.96 -7.52 11.05
N GLN A 545 -18.49 -8.03 12.19
CA GLN A 545 -18.34 -7.28 13.44
C GLN A 545 -17.72 -5.89 13.19
N GLN A 546 -16.64 -5.78 12.43
CA GLN A 546 -16.02 -4.49 12.11
C GLN A 546 -16.89 -3.53 11.27
N LYS A 547 -17.55 -3.99 10.21
CA LYS A 547 -18.48 -3.14 9.42
C LYS A 547 -19.74 -2.77 10.19
N LEU A 548 -20.23 -3.69 11.02
CA LEU A 548 -21.34 -3.43 11.92
C LEU A 548 -20.93 -2.35 12.93
N LEU A 549 -19.73 -2.45 13.50
CA LEU A 549 -19.20 -1.44 14.42
C LEU A 549 -19.05 -0.08 13.75
N TRP A 550 -18.51 0.00 12.53
CA TRP A 550 -18.47 1.26 11.79
C TRP A 550 -19.87 1.82 11.51
N ARG A 551 -20.87 0.97 11.31
CA ARG A 551 -22.24 1.41 11.11
C ARG A 551 -22.90 1.88 12.41
N CYS A 552 -22.79 1.11 13.49
CA CYS A 552 -23.24 1.47 14.84
C CYS A 552 -22.62 2.81 15.26
N LEU A 553 -21.33 2.99 14.98
CA LEU A 553 -20.64 4.26 15.18
C LEU A 553 -21.30 5.40 14.39
N GLY A 554 -21.62 5.18 13.11
CA GLY A 554 -22.33 6.16 12.26
C GLY A 554 -23.76 6.46 12.69
N GLN A 555 -24.35 5.64 13.57
CA GLN A 555 -25.65 5.86 14.20
C GLN A 555 -25.54 6.53 15.58
N GLY A 556 -24.32 6.81 16.05
CA GLY A 556 -24.04 7.46 17.32
C GLY A 556 -23.84 6.50 18.51
N GLU A 557 -23.68 5.20 18.27
CA GLU A 557 -23.45 4.22 19.32
C GLU A 557 -21.98 4.25 19.78
N GLU A 558 -21.70 4.86 20.93
CA GLU A 558 -20.34 5.04 21.45
C GLU A 558 -19.65 3.72 21.82
N GLU A 559 -20.41 2.70 22.19
CA GLU A 559 -19.90 1.35 22.49
C GLU A 559 -19.18 0.74 21.29
N ALA A 560 -19.62 1.06 20.06
CA ALA A 560 -18.97 0.60 18.85
C ALA A 560 -17.59 1.23 18.63
N LEU A 561 -17.38 2.46 19.10
CA LEU A 561 -16.08 3.12 19.05
C LEU A 561 -15.06 2.44 19.95
N ASN A 562 -15.47 2.05 21.16
CA ASN A 562 -14.60 1.39 22.14
C ASN A 562 -14.09 0.04 21.60
N GLU A 563 -14.97 -0.73 20.95
CA GLU A 563 -14.60 -2.00 20.34
C GLU A 563 -13.71 -1.80 19.11
N LEU A 564 -13.97 -0.79 18.28
CA LEU A 564 -13.07 -0.43 17.17
C LEU A 564 -11.69 0.03 17.66
N GLU A 565 -11.61 0.77 18.77
CA GLU A 565 -10.35 1.16 19.41
C GLU A 565 -9.58 -0.05 19.94
N SER A 566 -10.27 -1.00 20.56
CA SER A 566 -9.69 -2.28 21.00
C SER A 566 -9.08 -3.04 19.81
N GLN A 567 -9.82 -3.19 18.72
CA GLN A 567 -9.32 -3.84 17.50
C GLN A 567 -8.16 -3.08 16.86
N ALA A 568 -8.24 -1.75 16.78
CA ALA A 568 -7.20 -0.90 16.21
C ALA A 568 -5.93 -0.79 17.07
N SER A 569 -5.95 -1.33 18.29
CA SER A 569 -4.78 -1.49 19.15
C SER A 569 -4.00 -2.77 18.85
N LEU A 570 -4.69 -3.80 18.36
CA LEU A 570 -4.12 -5.09 17.96
C LEU A 570 -3.68 -5.09 16.50
N GLU A 571 -4.44 -4.42 15.63
CA GLU A 571 -4.24 -4.39 14.19
C GLU A 571 -4.23 -2.94 13.66
N GLU A 572 -3.29 -2.64 12.76
CA GLU A 572 -3.19 -1.29 12.21
C GLU A 572 -4.24 -1.06 11.10
N MET A 573 -5.42 -0.53 11.47
CA MET A 573 -6.55 -0.36 10.53
C MET A 573 -6.30 0.69 9.43
N THR A 574 -6.58 0.34 8.18
CA THR A 574 -6.58 1.26 7.04
C THR A 574 -7.92 1.96 6.87
N LEU A 575 -7.92 3.19 6.33
CA LEU A 575 -9.16 3.90 5.98
C LEU A 575 -9.72 3.38 4.65
N ASN A 576 -10.53 2.33 4.76
CA ASN A 576 -11.32 1.76 3.66
C ASN A 576 -12.61 2.55 3.40
N LEU A 577 -13.29 2.26 2.29
CA LEU A 577 -14.48 3.00 1.86
C LEU A 577 -15.64 2.97 2.88
N PRO A 578 -16.01 1.84 3.51
CA PRO A 578 -17.03 1.83 4.56
C PRO A 578 -16.70 2.75 5.75
N ALA A 579 -15.46 2.70 6.25
CA ALA A 579 -15.02 3.56 7.34
C ALA A 579 -15.02 5.03 6.92
N ALA A 580 -14.58 5.34 5.69
CA ALA A 580 -14.59 6.70 5.15
C ALA A 580 -16.01 7.25 5.01
N LEU A 581 -16.97 6.46 4.54
CA LEU A 581 -18.38 6.89 4.43
C LEU A 581 -19.02 7.10 5.81
N CYS A 582 -18.71 6.24 6.79
CA CYS A 582 -19.15 6.44 8.17
C CYS A 582 -18.59 7.75 8.74
N LEU A 583 -17.27 7.93 8.67
CA LEU A 583 -16.62 9.14 9.14
C LEU A 583 -17.18 10.36 8.43
N ASN A 584 -17.42 10.31 7.12
CA ASN A 584 -18.04 11.41 6.38
C ASN A 584 -19.40 11.84 6.96
N ARG A 585 -20.22 10.90 7.44
CA ARG A 585 -21.48 11.21 8.13
C ARG A 585 -21.23 11.84 9.50
N LEU A 586 -20.27 11.31 10.26
CA LEU A 586 -19.90 11.83 11.58
C LEU A 586 -19.29 13.24 11.50
N MET A 587 -18.50 13.53 10.47
CA MET A 587 -17.88 14.85 10.25
C MET A 587 -18.93 15.99 10.17
N LYS A 588 -20.18 15.67 9.81
CA LYS A 588 -21.28 16.64 9.70
C LYS A 588 -22.09 16.82 10.99
N ASN A 589 -22.17 15.79 11.83
CA ASN A 589 -23.17 15.70 12.90
C ASN A 589 -22.61 15.37 14.29
N ALA A 590 -21.36 14.91 14.39
CA ALA A 590 -20.79 14.41 15.64
C ALA A 590 -19.95 15.48 16.37
N GLU A 591 -19.85 15.32 17.69
CA GLU A 591 -19.00 16.14 18.54
C GLU A 591 -17.50 15.98 18.19
N PRO A 592 -16.68 17.05 18.24
CA PRO A 592 -15.27 17.01 17.84
C PRO A 592 -14.42 15.99 18.61
N SER A 593 -14.71 15.74 19.89
CA SER A 593 -13.98 14.77 20.72
C SER A 593 -14.20 13.33 20.26
N PHE A 594 -15.43 12.99 19.90
CA PHE A 594 -15.81 11.69 19.35
C PHE A 594 -15.17 11.45 17.98
N LEU A 595 -15.21 12.48 17.13
CA LEU A 595 -14.62 12.44 15.80
C LEU A 595 -13.09 12.26 15.84
N LEU A 596 -12.42 12.90 16.79
CA LEU A 596 -10.98 12.73 17.01
C LEU A 596 -10.62 11.28 17.35
N ARG A 597 -11.37 10.64 18.24
CA ARG A 597 -11.19 9.23 18.60
C ARG A 597 -11.35 8.33 17.38
N ALA A 598 -12.41 8.53 16.60
CA ALA A 598 -12.66 7.75 15.38
C ALA A 598 -11.62 7.96 14.26
N LEU A 599 -11.02 9.16 14.14
CA LEU A 599 -9.96 9.41 13.14
C LEU A 599 -8.61 8.81 13.55
N ARG A 600 -8.37 8.56 14.84
CA ARG A 600 -7.09 8.01 15.34
C ARG A 600 -6.91 6.53 15.03
N ILE A 601 -8.01 5.79 15.00
CA ILE A 601 -7.98 4.34 14.77
C ILE A 601 -7.61 3.99 13.32
N VAL A 602 -7.82 4.89 12.37
CA VAL A 602 -7.53 4.69 10.93
C VAL A 602 -6.26 5.39 10.46
N ARG A 603 -5.63 4.82 9.43
CA ARG A 603 -4.45 5.40 8.74
C ARG A 603 -4.42 5.02 7.26
N GLU A 604 -3.45 5.57 6.53
CA GLU A 604 -3.11 5.20 5.14
C GLU A 604 -4.36 4.98 4.25
N PRO A 605 -5.06 6.06 3.87
CA PRO A 605 -6.29 5.95 3.11
C PRO A 605 -6.14 5.15 1.82
N GLU A 606 -7.11 4.27 1.55
CA GLU A 606 -7.16 3.57 0.27
C GLU A 606 -7.41 4.57 -0.88
N PRO A 607 -6.90 4.33 -2.10
CA PRO A 607 -7.10 5.23 -3.24
C PRO A 607 -8.54 5.74 -3.46
N PRO A 608 -9.62 4.91 -3.34
CA PRO A 608 -10.99 5.40 -3.49
C PRO A 608 -11.47 6.34 -2.38
N THR A 609 -10.81 6.39 -1.21
CA THR A 609 -11.23 7.23 -0.07
C THR A 609 -10.52 8.57 -0.01
N VAL A 610 -9.37 8.71 -0.68
CA VAL A 610 -8.59 9.96 -0.77
C VAL A 610 -9.45 11.18 -1.12
N PRO A 611 -10.40 11.12 -2.07
CA PRO A 611 -11.21 12.29 -2.40
C PRO A 611 -12.17 12.73 -1.28
N LEU A 612 -12.67 11.77 -0.49
CA LEU A 612 -13.48 12.07 0.69
C LEU A 612 -12.61 12.76 1.76
N VAL A 613 -11.42 12.21 2.02
CA VAL A 613 -10.45 12.83 2.95
C VAL A 613 -10.07 14.24 2.49
N GLU A 614 -9.88 14.44 1.19
CA GLU A 614 -9.63 15.75 0.61
C GLU A 614 -10.79 16.72 0.86
N SER A 615 -12.05 16.27 0.71
CA SER A 615 -13.20 17.12 0.99
C SER A 615 -13.21 17.61 2.45
N TRP A 616 -12.80 16.74 3.39
CA TRP A 616 -12.70 17.09 4.81
C TRP A 616 -11.63 18.14 5.10
N THR A 617 -10.56 18.20 4.30
CA THR A 617 -9.53 19.25 4.44
C THR A 617 -10.08 20.65 4.14
N ARG A 618 -11.16 20.74 3.34
CA ARG A 618 -11.79 22.00 2.94
C ARG A 618 -12.91 22.43 3.90
N GLU A 619 -13.30 21.58 4.86
CA GLU A 619 -14.39 21.84 5.78
C GLU A 619 -13.97 22.84 6.87
N HIS A 620 -14.58 24.04 6.83
CA HIS A 620 -14.17 25.14 7.70
C HIS A 620 -14.58 24.94 9.17
N ASN A 621 -15.65 24.20 9.42
CA ASN A 621 -16.30 24.05 10.73
C ASN A 621 -15.59 23.07 11.69
N LEU A 622 -14.51 22.43 11.26
CA LEU A 622 -13.79 21.45 12.07
C LEU A 622 -12.85 22.10 13.08
N SER A 623 -12.72 21.47 14.25
CA SER A 623 -11.74 21.87 15.27
C SER A 623 -10.29 21.70 14.79
N SER A 624 -9.36 22.47 15.34
CA SER A 624 -7.95 22.46 14.91
C SER A 624 -7.29 21.08 15.02
N ARG A 625 -7.64 20.28 16.04
CA ARG A 625 -7.11 18.92 16.19
C ARG A 625 -7.71 17.96 15.16
N VAL A 626 -8.99 18.10 14.83
CA VAL A 626 -9.62 17.28 13.78
C VAL A 626 -8.98 17.60 12.43
N LYS A 627 -8.77 18.89 12.13
CA LYS A 627 -8.04 19.33 10.92
C LYS A 627 -6.64 18.74 10.85
N ALA A 628 -5.92 18.66 11.97
CA ALA A 628 -4.62 18.01 12.07
C ALA A 628 -4.67 16.50 11.74
N SER A 629 -5.61 15.75 12.33
CA SER A 629 -5.80 14.34 12.02
C SER A 629 -6.18 14.08 10.56
N VAL A 630 -7.04 14.93 9.98
CA VAL A 630 -7.42 14.85 8.56
C VAL A 630 -6.24 15.18 7.65
N ALA A 631 -5.47 16.22 7.97
CA ALA A 631 -4.26 16.59 7.24
C ALA A 631 -3.21 15.46 7.26
N LEU A 632 -3.08 14.77 8.40
CA LEU A 632 -2.21 13.60 8.53
C LEU A 632 -2.68 12.45 7.64
N LEU A 633 -3.97 12.10 7.65
CA LEU A 633 -4.53 11.07 6.76
C LEU A 633 -4.31 11.40 5.28
N PHE A 634 -4.55 12.65 4.90
CA PHE A 634 -4.33 13.12 3.53
C PHE A 634 -2.86 13.01 3.13
N ALA A 635 -1.96 13.36 4.04
CA ALA A 635 -0.52 13.22 3.84
C ALA A 635 -0.10 11.75 3.73
N GLU A 636 -0.64 10.84 4.55
CA GLU A 636 -0.36 9.40 4.46
C GLU A 636 -0.78 8.77 3.12
N ALA A 637 -1.80 9.35 2.47
CA ALA A 637 -2.19 8.99 1.11
C ALA A 637 -1.19 9.47 0.04
N GLY A 638 -0.20 10.28 0.40
CA GLY A 638 0.78 10.86 -0.53
C GLY A 638 0.47 12.29 -0.98
N HIS A 639 -0.55 12.94 -0.41
CA HIS A 639 -1.01 14.25 -0.88
C HIS A 639 -0.76 15.36 0.14
N LEU A 640 -0.23 16.48 -0.32
CA LEU A 640 0.07 17.66 0.50
C LEU A 640 -0.48 18.93 -0.15
N ARG A 641 -1.00 19.85 0.67
CA ARG A 641 -1.50 21.14 0.23
C ARG A 641 -1.05 22.24 1.18
N VAL A 642 -1.01 23.47 0.68
CA VAL A 642 -0.58 24.66 1.43
C VAL A 642 -1.38 24.85 2.72
N ASP A 643 -2.70 24.66 2.64
CA ASP A 643 -3.63 24.81 3.76
C ASP A 643 -3.55 23.68 4.79
N THR A 644 -3.06 22.50 4.40
CA THR A 644 -2.90 21.36 5.34
C THR A 644 -1.54 21.36 6.05
N VAL A 645 -0.54 22.09 5.53
CA VAL A 645 0.83 22.12 6.08
C VAL A 645 0.89 22.51 7.56
N PRO A 646 0.28 23.63 8.02
CA PRO A 646 0.35 24.02 9.43
C PRO A 646 -0.25 22.96 10.35
N HIS A 647 -1.33 22.34 9.92
CA HIS A 647 -2.02 21.28 10.65
C HIS A 647 -1.18 19.99 10.72
N LEU A 648 -0.52 19.61 9.63
CA LEU A 648 0.38 18.46 9.58
C LEU A 648 1.64 18.68 10.44
N VAL A 649 2.23 19.88 10.42
CA VAL A 649 3.38 20.22 11.26
C VAL A 649 2.99 20.20 12.74
N ALA A 650 1.78 20.64 13.09
CA ALA A 650 1.27 20.55 14.45
C ALA A 650 1.22 19.10 14.97
N CYS A 651 0.98 18.10 14.10
CA CYS A 651 1.00 16.69 14.49
C CYS A 651 2.35 16.20 15.01
N LEU A 652 3.47 16.84 14.61
CA LEU A 652 4.81 16.49 15.13
C LEU A 652 4.98 16.81 16.61
N SER A 653 4.12 17.67 17.17
CA SER A 653 4.10 18.03 18.59
C SER A 653 2.81 17.60 19.28
N ASP A 654 2.01 16.69 18.68
CA ASP A 654 0.79 16.24 19.34
C ASP A 654 1.14 15.48 20.63
N PRO A 655 0.40 15.65 21.74
CA PRO A 655 0.67 14.89 22.98
C PRO A 655 0.57 13.37 22.80
N GLU A 656 -0.12 12.87 21.77
CA GLU A 656 -0.27 11.45 21.51
C GLU A 656 0.86 10.88 20.64
N ASP A 657 1.59 9.90 21.20
CA ASP A 657 2.74 9.25 20.57
C ASP A 657 2.42 8.66 19.19
N ARG A 658 1.23 8.04 19.04
CA ARG A 658 0.78 7.44 17.77
C ARG A 658 0.66 8.49 16.67
N ILE A 659 0.12 9.67 16.97
CA ILE A 659 -0.02 10.78 16.01
C ILE A 659 1.36 11.34 15.66
N ARG A 660 2.23 11.57 16.65
CA ARG A 660 3.60 12.06 16.40
C ARG A 660 4.38 11.09 15.51
N TYR A 661 4.35 9.79 15.83
CA TYR A 661 5.04 8.76 15.06
C TYR A 661 4.58 8.73 13.61
N ARG A 662 3.26 8.76 13.37
CA ARG A 662 2.67 8.83 12.02
C ARG A 662 3.13 10.08 11.26
N ALA A 663 3.10 11.25 11.90
CA ALA A 663 3.58 12.49 11.30
C ALA A 663 5.07 12.42 10.94
N HIS A 664 5.91 11.90 11.84
CA HIS A 664 7.33 11.67 11.55
C HIS A 664 7.54 10.72 10.36
N LYS A 665 6.71 9.67 10.22
CA LYS A 665 6.76 8.74 9.09
C LYS A 665 6.46 9.42 7.76
N VAL A 666 5.52 10.38 7.74
CA VAL A 666 5.21 11.20 6.57
C VAL A 666 6.41 12.07 6.16
N PHE A 667 7.08 12.71 7.13
CA PHE A 667 8.20 13.62 6.85
C PHE A 667 9.54 12.93 6.56
N TYR A 668 9.86 11.79 7.19
CA TYR A 668 11.25 11.27 7.24
C TYR A 668 11.48 9.85 6.71
N PHE A 669 10.46 9.02 6.47
CA PHE A 669 10.71 7.59 6.25
C PHE A 669 11.54 7.31 4.97
N LYS A 670 12.78 6.84 5.12
CA LYS A 670 13.70 6.47 4.03
C LYS A 670 13.02 5.46 3.09
N GLY A 671 12.71 5.91 1.87
CA GLY A 671 12.01 5.10 0.85
C GLY A 671 10.63 5.64 0.43
N ASN A 672 10.07 6.61 1.17
CA ASN A 672 8.78 7.24 0.85
C ASN A 672 8.93 8.42 -0.13
N ALA A 673 9.49 8.17 -1.32
CA ALA A 673 9.57 9.18 -2.41
C ALA A 673 8.19 9.66 -2.91
N ARG A 674 7.08 9.08 -2.42
CA ARG A 674 5.70 9.46 -2.78
C ARG A 674 5.28 10.83 -2.24
N HIS A 675 5.69 11.19 -1.02
CA HIS A 675 5.27 12.48 -0.41
C HIS A 675 6.05 13.67 -0.96
N THR A 676 7.22 13.40 -1.56
CA THR A 676 8.13 14.43 -2.04
C THR A 676 8.08 14.63 -3.56
N ARG A 677 7.55 13.66 -4.31
CA ARG A 677 7.25 13.81 -5.73
C ARG A 677 6.01 14.68 -5.91
N GLY A 678 6.19 15.85 -6.51
CA GLY A 678 5.09 16.76 -6.79
C GLY A 678 4.77 17.73 -5.64
N MET A 679 5.65 17.87 -4.64
CA MET A 679 5.60 19.05 -3.76
C MET A 679 5.81 20.31 -4.62
N GLY A 680 4.73 21.02 -4.90
CA GLY A 680 4.79 22.28 -5.63
C GLY A 680 5.49 23.37 -4.81
N LYS A 681 6.00 24.39 -5.51
CA LYS A 681 6.58 25.61 -4.93
C LYS A 681 5.83 26.12 -3.70
N ASP A 682 4.51 26.23 -3.79
CA ASP A 682 3.68 26.82 -2.74
C ASP A 682 3.71 25.99 -1.44
N VAL A 683 3.73 24.66 -1.54
CA VAL A 683 3.81 23.76 -0.37
C VAL A 683 5.19 23.85 0.26
N MET A 684 6.24 23.93 -0.55
CA MET A 684 7.61 24.12 -0.08
C MET A 684 7.76 25.43 0.69
N GLU A 685 7.22 26.52 0.16
CA GLU A 685 7.22 27.83 0.83
C GLU A 685 6.41 27.81 2.13
N ALA A 686 5.26 27.15 2.15
CA ALA A 686 4.47 26.97 3.37
C ALA A 686 5.26 26.19 4.44
N LEU A 687 5.95 25.12 4.05
CA LEU A 687 6.82 24.36 4.96
C LEU A 687 8.00 25.21 5.45
N ALA A 688 8.59 26.04 4.60
CA ALA A 688 9.67 26.93 4.99
C ALA A 688 9.23 28.00 6.00
N ALA A 689 8.00 28.51 5.86
CA ALA A 689 7.39 29.37 6.86
C ALA A 689 7.25 28.63 8.21
N GLN A 690 6.77 27.39 8.19
CA GLN A 690 6.69 26.58 9.43
C GLN A 690 8.07 26.31 10.05
N VAL A 691 9.11 26.07 9.24
CA VAL A 691 10.48 25.92 9.74
C VAL A 691 10.95 27.19 10.46
N LEU A 692 10.66 28.37 9.91
CA LEU A 692 11.01 29.64 10.56
C LEU A 692 10.32 29.81 11.91
N ASP A 693 9.01 29.58 11.94
CA ASP A 693 8.19 29.73 13.15
C ASP A 693 8.65 28.80 14.27
N HIS A 694 9.03 27.58 13.92
CA HIS A 694 9.47 26.56 14.87
C HIS A 694 10.98 26.60 15.15
N ARG A 695 11.80 27.32 14.39
CA ARG A 695 13.28 27.25 14.51
C ARG A 695 13.77 27.57 15.91
N VAL A 696 13.14 28.55 16.56
CA VAL A 696 13.47 28.97 17.92
C VAL A 696 12.60 28.25 18.95
N ARG A 697 11.31 28.06 18.65
CA ARG A 697 10.32 27.56 19.61
C ARG A 697 10.34 26.04 19.78
N ASN A 698 10.60 25.30 18.71
CA ASN A 698 10.66 23.85 18.68
C ASN A 698 11.65 23.35 17.59
N PRO A 699 12.97 23.38 17.87
CA PRO A 699 14.00 22.99 16.91
C PRO A 699 13.85 21.57 16.35
N PRO A 700 13.44 20.53 17.13
CA PRO A 700 13.19 19.19 16.59
C PRO A 700 12.14 19.12 15.48
N VAL A 701 11.04 19.88 15.61
CA VAL A 701 10.00 19.97 14.57
C VAL A 701 10.58 20.57 13.30
N SER A 702 11.31 21.68 13.44
CA SER A 702 11.95 22.36 12.30
C SER A 702 12.91 21.44 11.56
N LEU A 703 13.72 20.68 12.31
CA LEU A 703 14.66 19.72 11.74
C LEU A 703 13.94 18.60 10.98
N THR A 704 12.84 18.09 11.53
CA THR A 704 12.03 17.03 10.90
C THR A 704 11.44 17.50 9.57
N VAL A 705 10.93 18.74 9.52
CA VAL A 705 10.41 19.34 8.29
C VAL A 705 11.52 19.51 7.25
N VAL A 706 12.71 19.97 7.66
CA VAL A 706 13.88 20.11 6.75
C VAL A 706 14.29 18.76 6.16
N TRP A 707 14.25 17.67 6.94
CA TRP A 707 14.57 16.34 6.44
C TRP A 707 13.63 15.85 5.33
N MET A 708 12.44 16.43 5.21
CA MET A 708 11.53 16.10 4.11
C MET A 708 12.10 16.55 2.75
N TRP A 709 12.71 17.73 2.72
CA TRP A 709 13.29 18.30 1.50
C TRP A 709 14.52 17.52 1.03
N GLU A 710 15.15 16.80 1.94
CA GLU A 710 16.26 15.91 1.63
C GLU A 710 15.88 14.78 0.66
N ASN A 711 14.59 14.42 0.61
CA ASN A 711 14.06 13.37 -0.25
C ASN A 711 13.30 13.94 -1.46
N ALA A 712 13.21 15.27 -1.61
CA ALA A 712 12.50 15.93 -2.70
C ALA A 712 13.42 16.22 -3.89
N LEU A 713 12.98 15.86 -5.10
CA LEU A 713 13.66 16.22 -6.35
C LEU A 713 13.12 17.58 -6.83
N PHE A 714 14.00 18.57 -6.92
CA PHE A 714 13.66 19.90 -7.42
C PHE A 714 14.01 20.02 -8.90
N ASN A 715 12.99 20.16 -9.74
CA ASN A 715 13.15 20.08 -11.18
C ASN A 715 12.62 21.30 -11.97
N ASN A 716 12.16 22.34 -11.29
CA ASN A 716 11.69 23.56 -11.94
C ASN A 716 12.73 24.70 -11.82
N PRO A 717 13.45 25.04 -12.91
CA PRO A 717 14.44 26.12 -12.89
C PRO A 717 13.82 27.50 -12.64
N ASP A 718 12.59 27.76 -13.08
CA ASP A 718 11.95 29.06 -12.93
C ASP A 718 11.52 29.33 -11.49
N ASP A 719 10.98 28.32 -10.81
CA ASP A 719 10.66 28.40 -9.37
C ASP A 719 11.94 28.70 -8.55
N PHE A 720 13.05 28.06 -8.93
CA PHE A 720 14.33 28.27 -8.26
C PHE A 720 14.91 29.66 -8.52
N ARG A 721 14.84 30.17 -9.76
CA ARG A 721 15.20 31.56 -10.08
C ARG A 721 14.37 32.56 -9.28
N ASP A 722 13.07 32.33 -9.13
CA ASP A 722 12.22 33.20 -8.34
C ASP A 722 12.63 33.16 -6.86
N TRP A 723 12.87 31.98 -6.26
CA TRP A 723 13.39 31.92 -4.88
C TRP A 723 14.69 32.69 -4.69
N ILE A 724 15.64 32.55 -5.64
CA ILE A 724 16.88 33.32 -5.64
C ILE A 724 16.57 34.82 -5.70
N ARG A 725 15.73 35.25 -6.66
CA ARG A 725 15.33 36.66 -6.81
C ARG A 725 14.70 37.21 -5.53
N GLN A 726 13.76 36.50 -4.92
CA GLN A 726 13.12 36.91 -3.67
C GLN A 726 14.13 36.96 -2.52
N ALA A 727 15.09 36.04 -2.46
CA ALA A 727 16.15 36.05 -1.46
C ALA A 727 17.17 37.20 -1.63
N LYS A 728 17.25 37.81 -2.83
CA LYS A 728 18.04 39.04 -3.07
C LYS A 728 17.35 40.28 -2.48
N ILE A 729 16.02 40.28 -2.36
CA ILE A 729 15.25 41.42 -1.85
C ILE A 729 15.29 41.40 -0.32
N GLU A 730 15.59 42.53 0.31
CA GLU A 730 15.64 42.67 1.77
C GLU A 730 14.22 42.81 2.36
N THR A 731 13.47 41.72 2.39
CA THR A 731 12.16 41.63 3.05
C THR A 731 12.20 40.71 4.27
N PRO A 732 11.20 40.78 5.18
CA PRO A 732 11.04 39.80 6.24
C PRO A 732 10.92 38.35 5.72
N GLU A 733 10.40 38.17 4.50
CA GLU A 733 10.29 36.85 3.87
C GLU A 733 11.61 36.32 3.29
N ARG A 734 12.66 37.13 3.21
CA ARG A 734 13.98 36.72 2.69
C ARG A 734 14.49 35.43 3.33
N GLU A 735 14.33 35.31 4.65
CA GLU A 735 14.81 34.14 5.41
C GLU A 735 14.10 32.84 5.00
N LYS A 736 12.83 32.91 4.56
CA LYS A 736 12.06 31.77 4.06
C LYS A 736 12.73 31.19 2.82
N PHE A 737 13.08 32.06 1.87
CA PHE A 737 13.73 31.66 0.62
C PHE A 737 15.18 31.21 0.84
N LEU A 738 15.92 31.85 1.75
CA LEU A 738 17.26 31.40 2.14
C LEU A 738 17.23 29.99 2.75
N ILE A 739 16.20 29.66 3.53
CA ILE A 739 16.00 28.30 4.06
C ILE A 739 15.75 27.29 2.95
N LEU A 740 14.93 27.63 1.96
CA LEU A 740 14.67 26.75 0.82
C LEU A 740 15.96 26.49 0.04
N ILE A 741 16.65 27.55 -0.37
CA ILE A 741 17.90 27.46 -1.12
C ILE A 741 18.90 26.58 -0.36
N LYS A 742 19.21 26.89 0.90
CA LYS A 742 20.26 26.21 1.66
C LYS A 742 19.98 24.72 1.97
N SER A 743 18.74 24.28 1.82
CA SER A 743 18.29 22.93 2.21
C SER A 743 18.08 22.00 1.01
N LEU A 744 18.33 22.48 -0.21
CA LEU A 744 18.28 21.64 -1.40
C LEU A 744 19.39 20.59 -1.34
N THR A 745 19.02 19.35 -1.61
CA THR A 745 19.96 18.21 -1.65
C THR A 745 19.81 17.37 -2.91
N ASN A 746 18.75 17.56 -3.69
CA ASN A 746 18.49 16.82 -4.92
C ASN A 746 17.79 17.67 -5.98
N VAL A 747 18.51 18.00 -7.05
CA VAL A 747 18.02 18.91 -8.10
C VAL A 747 18.24 18.31 -9.49
N SER A 748 17.43 18.73 -10.45
CA SER A 748 17.62 18.42 -11.87
C SER A 748 18.85 19.14 -12.46
N PRO A 749 19.40 18.66 -13.59
CA PRO A 749 20.50 19.35 -14.29
C PRO A 749 20.20 20.82 -14.66
N ASP A 750 18.96 21.15 -14.99
CA ASP A 750 18.61 22.53 -15.36
C ASP A 750 18.59 23.46 -14.13
N VAL A 751 18.06 22.99 -13.00
CA VAL A 751 18.11 23.70 -11.71
C VAL A 751 19.55 23.86 -11.23
N TRP A 752 20.40 22.84 -11.46
CA TRP A 752 21.83 22.92 -11.19
C TRP A 752 22.50 24.05 -11.99
N ARG A 753 22.25 24.13 -13.30
CA ARG A 753 22.79 25.19 -14.15
C ARG A 753 22.34 26.58 -13.71
N VAL A 754 21.04 26.75 -13.40
CA VAL A 754 20.53 28.00 -12.83
C VAL A 754 21.30 28.41 -11.57
N GLY A 755 21.55 27.45 -10.67
CA GLY A 755 22.33 27.71 -9.47
C GLY A 755 23.75 28.18 -9.78
N LEU A 756 24.40 27.63 -10.80
CA LEU A 756 25.72 28.04 -11.24
C LEU A 756 25.72 29.42 -11.90
N GLU A 757 24.75 29.70 -12.76
CA GLU A 757 24.57 31.01 -13.43
C GLU A 757 24.33 32.14 -12.42
N GLU A 758 23.50 31.88 -11.41
CA GLU A 758 23.09 32.89 -10.42
C GLU A 758 24.13 33.08 -9.29
N LEU A 759 24.98 32.08 -9.02
CA LEU A 759 25.98 32.14 -7.95
C LEU A 759 26.87 33.40 -8.02
N PRO A 760 27.51 33.76 -9.15
CA PRO A 760 28.32 34.99 -9.23
C PRO A 760 27.48 36.27 -9.20
N LEU A 761 26.20 36.22 -9.56
CA LEU A 761 25.29 37.37 -9.63
C LEU A 761 24.51 37.62 -8.34
N ALA A 762 24.70 36.78 -7.33
CA ALA A 762 23.94 36.81 -6.09
C ALA A 762 24.68 37.60 -4.98
N PRO A 763 23.95 38.24 -4.04
CA PRO A 763 24.56 38.85 -2.88
C PRO A 763 25.13 37.79 -1.92
N PRO A 764 26.09 38.13 -1.05
CA PRO A 764 26.86 37.18 -0.22
C PRO A 764 26.02 36.16 0.56
N LYS A 765 24.90 36.59 1.18
CA LYS A 765 24.01 35.68 1.92
C LYS A 765 23.36 34.61 1.02
N VAL A 766 22.99 34.98 -0.20
CA VAL A 766 22.39 34.06 -1.18
C VAL A 766 23.48 33.14 -1.74
N GLN A 767 24.69 33.66 -1.98
CA GLN A 767 25.86 32.85 -2.36
C GLN A 767 26.16 31.79 -1.29
N SER A 768 26.20 32.16 -0.01
CA SER A 768 26.39 31.23 1.11
C SER A 768 25.30 30.14 1.13
N GLY A 769 24.05 30.52 0.87
CA GLY A 769 22.93 29.59 0.70
C GLY A 769 23.15 28.58 -0.44
N LEU A 770 23.47 29.06 -1.65
CA LEU A 770 23.72 28.23 -2.84
C LEU A 770 24.91 27.29 -2.63
N LEU A 771 26.00 27.81 -2.08
CA LEU A 771 27.19 27.02 -1.75
C LEU A 771 26.86 25.90 -0.76
N ARG A 772 25.96 26.13 0.19
CA ARG A 772 25.49 25.07 1.09
C ARG A 772 24.70 24.00 0.35
N SER A 773 23.84 24.37 -0.59
CA SER A 773 23.09 23.44 -1.44
C SER A 773 24.04 22.57 -2.27
N PHE A 774 25.01 23.18 -2.96
CA PHE A 774 26.01 22.48 -3.75
C PHE A 774 26.78 21.46 -2.92
N LYS A 775 27.19 21.84 -1.71
CA LYS A 775 27.85 20.93 -0.79
C LYS A 775 26.96 19.74 -0.43
N ASN A 776 25.70 19.98 -0.05
CA ASN A 776 24.77 18.90 0.30
C ASN A 776 24.54 17.94 -0.88
N MET A 777 24.48 18.46 -2.11
CA MET A 777 24.32 17.67 -3.33
C MET A 777 25.56 16.82 -3.62
N LEU A 778 26.76 17.41 -3.50
CA LEU A 778 28.04 16.70 -3.64
C LEU A 778 28.20 15.58 -2.60
N GLU A 779 27.73 15.82 -1.37
CA GLU A 779 27.76 14.86 -0.27
C GLU A 779 26.87 13.62 -0.52
N ARG A 780 25.77 13.77 -1.28
CA ARG A 780 24.69 12.78 -1.31
C ARG A 780 24.44 12.12 -2.65
N LEU A 781 24.55 12.86 -3.74
CA LEU A 781 24.11 12.40 -5.07
C LEU A 781 25.24 12.02 -6.01
N LEU A 782 26.50 12.27 -5.63
CA LEU A 782 27.67 12.05 -6.49
C LEU A 782 27.44 12.61 -7.90
N PRO A 783 27.33 13.95 -8.05
CA PRO A 783 27.09 14.57 -9.35
C PRO A 783 28.16 14.17 -10.37
N THR A 784 27.81 14.25 -11.66
CA THR A 784 28.69 13.86 -12.76
C THR A 784 30.02 14.62 -12.72
N ILE A 785 31.07 14.03 -13.30
CA ILE A 785 32.39 14.68 -13.38
C ILE A 785 32.27 16.04 -14.09
N GLU A 786 31.44 16.13 -15.14
CA GLU A 786 31.17 17.38 -15.86
C GLU A 786 30.58 18.45 -14.95
N GLN A 787 29.53 18.13 -14.19
CA GLN A 787 28.92 19.06 -13.21
C GLN A 787 29.92 19.51 -12.14
N GLN A 788 30.80 18.61 -11.68
CA GLN A 788 31.84 18.96 -10.71
C GLN A 788 32.85 19.94 -11.31
N LEU A 789 33.26 19.73 -12.56
CA LEU A 789 34.19 20.61 -13.28
C LEU A 789 33.57 21.98 -13.58
N GLU A 790 32.29 22.02 -13.97
CA GLU A 790 31.54 23.26 -14.18
C GLU A 790 31.49 24.08 -12.89
N LEU A 791 31.07 23.46 -11.78
CA LEU A 791 31.05 24.11 -10.47
C LEU A 791 32.45 24.59 -10.07
N GLN A 792 33.46 23.73 -10.21
CA GLN A 792 34.85 24.07 -9.88
C GLN A 792 35.34 25.31 -10.65
N THR A 793 34.99 25.43 -11.93
CA THR A 793 35.37 26.58 -12.76
C THR A 793 34.74 27.86 -12.22
N VAL A 794 33.41 27.88 -12.03
CA VAL A 794 32.68 29.03 -11.49
C VAL A 794 33.17 29.43 -10.09
N LEU A 795 33.48 28.45 -9.25
CA LEU A 795 33.99 28.67 -7.90
C LEU A 795 35.35 29.37 -7.89
N LEU A 796 36.23 29.03 -8.83
CA LEU A 796 37.56 29.64 -8.92
C LEU A 796 37.49 31.06 -9.48
N ASP A 797 36.61 31.30 -10.44
CA ASP A 797 36.39 32.64 -10.99
C ASP A 797 35.77 33.59 -9.94
N LEU A 798 34.89 33.07 -9.07
CA LEU A 798 34.27 33.85 -8.00
C LEU A 798 35.21 34.10 -6.80
N PHE A 799 36.19 33.23 -6.57
CA PHE A 799 37.00 33.25 -5.35
C PHE A 799 37.76 34.56 -5.09
N PRO A 800 38.38 35.25 -6.07
CA PRO A 800 39.14 36.48 -5.81
C PRO A 800 38.28 37.60 -5.19
N GLU A 801 37.12 37.83 -5.80
CA GLU A 801 36.20 38.94 -5.49
C GLU A 801 35.22 38.63 -4.35
N ALA A 802 35.17 37.38 -3.89
CA ALA A 802 34.23 36.95 -2.85
C ALA A 802 34.54 37.52 -1.45
N GLU A 803 33.49 37.78 -0.67
CA GLU A 803 33.59 38.07 0.76
C GLU A 803 34.10 36.85 1.55
N GLU A 804 34.58 37.07 2.77
CA GLU A 804 35.21 36.03 3.60
C GLU A 804 34.30 34.80 3.83
N GLU A 805 33.01 35.00 4.15
CA GLU A 805 32.06 33.90 4.38
C GLU A 805 31.84 33.07 3.10
N VAL A 806 31.77 33.75 1.96
CA VAL A 806 31.59 33.13 0.64
C VAL A 806 32.86 32.38 0.25
N LYS A 807 34.06 32.94 0.47
CA LYS A 807 35.35 32.26 0.29
C LYS A 807 35.42 30.95 1.07
N ILE A 808 34.96 30.93 2.32
CA ILE A 808 34.89 29.71 3.13
C ILE A 808 33.93 28.69 2.50
N GLY A 809 32.76 29.13 2.04
CA GLY A 809 31.80 28.28 1.33
C GLY A 809 32.35 27.70 0.02
N ILE A 810 33.11 28.50 -0.74
CA ILE A 810 33.79 28.09 -1.97
C ILE A 810 34.81 26.99 -1.67
N LEU A 811 35.69 27.21 -0.68
CA LEU A 811 36.71 26.23 -0.27
C LEU A 811 36.09 24.91 0.19
N ARG A 812 34.99 24.97 0.94
CA ARG A 812 34.22 23.78 1.33
C ARG A 812 33.72 23.01 0.12
N ASN A 813 33.11 23.68 -0.87
CA ASN A 813 32.65 23.00 -2.08
C ASN A 813 33.80 22.42 -2.91
N LEU A 814 34.90 23.17 -3.08
CA LEU A 814 36.10 22.68 -3.74
C LEU A 814 36.71 21.46 -3.05
N GLY A 815 36.58 21.35 -1.73
CA GLY A 815 36.97 20.14 -1.01
C GLY A 815 36.19 18.91 -1.49
N TRP A 816 34.91 19.08 -1.87
CA TRP A 816 34.02 18.02 -2.35
C TRP A 816 34.09 17.74 -3.86
N THR A 817 34.69 18.62 -4.67
CA THR A 817 34.87 18.40 -6.12
C THR A 817 36.13 17.58 -6.42
N GLY A 818 36.09 16.79 -7.49
CA GLY A 818 37.30 16.29 -8.15
C GLY A 818 38.15 15.34 -7.30
N ALA A 819 37.53 14.55 -6.40
CA ALA A 819 38.20 13.65 -5.48
C ALA A 819 39.13 12.60 -6.14
N ASN A 820 39.17 12.50 -7.48
CA ASN A 820 40.03 11.57 -8.23
C ASN A 820 41.18 12.24 -9.00
N THR A 821 41.40 13.54 -8.82
CA THR A 821 42.44 14.30 -9.55
C THR A 821 43.65 14.60 -8.67
N VAL A 822 44.85 14.25 -9.17
CA VAL A 822 46.14 14.42 -8.46
C VAL A 822 46.54 15.89 -8.33
N VAL A 823 46.13 16.74 -9.27
CA VAL A 823 46.38 18.18 -9.25
C VAL A 823 45.04 18.90 -9.13
N HIS A 824 44.84 19.62 -8.03
CA HIS A 824 43.60 20.36 -7.81
C HIS A 824 43.86 21.79 -7.37
N PRO A 825 43.05 22.75 -7.84
CA PRO A 825 43.19 24.17 -7.51
C PRO A 825 43.17 24.47 -6.01
N LEU A 826 42.46 23.67 -5.21
CA LEU A 826 42.46 23.78 -3.75
C LEU A 826 43.85 23.58 -3.14
N ASP A 827 44.68 22.70 -3.71
CA ASP A 827 46.05 22.46 -3.23
C ASP A 827 46.93 23.69 -3.46
N SER A 828 46.71 24.41 -4.57
CA SER A 828 47.41 25.66 -4.89
C SER A 828 46.97 26.78 -3.96
N LEU A 829 45.66 26.92 -3.71
CA LEU A 829 45.11 27.89 -2.76
C LEU A 829 45.60 27.64 -1.33
N ALA A 830 45.66 26.38 -0.89
CA ALA A 830 46.17 26.01 0.43
C ALA A 830 47.65 26.38 0.61
N SER A 831 48.45 26.29 -0.48
CA SER A 831 49.87 26.63 -0.47
C SER A 831 50.20 28.11 -0.69
N GLY A 832 49.21 28.93 -1.07
CA GLY A 832 49.41 30.33 -1.45
C GLY A 832 49.71 31.26 -0.27
N ALA A 833 50.83 31.98 -0.32
CA ALA A 833 51.33 32.84 0.77
C ALA A 833 50.58 34.20 0.95
N HIS A 834 49.51 34.45 0.21
CA HIS A 834 48.83 35.75 0.13
C HIS A 834 47.36 35.75 0.58
N LEU A 835 46.86 34.64 1.14
CA LEU A 835 45.51 34.57 1.67
C LEU A 835 45.47 35.01 3.14
N PRO A 836 44.35 35.61 3.62
CA PRO A 836 44.12 35.79 5.05
C PRO A 836 44.24 34.45 5.80
N GLU A 837 44.86 34.45 6.97
CA GLU A 837 45.22 33.22 7.72
C GLU A 837 44.02 32.28 7.91
N LYS A 838 42.85 32.82 8.28
CA LYS A 838 41.60 32.06 8.43
C LYS A 838 41.12 31.39 7.14
N ILE A 839 41.25 32.05 5.98
CA ILE A 839 40.90 31.48 4.68
C ILE A 839 41.90 30.39 4.29
N GLN A 840 43.18 30.65 4.51
CA GLN A 840 44.25 29.68 4.26
C GLN A 840 44.09 28.42 5.12
N ALA A 841 43.74 28.58 6.40
CA ALA A 841 43.45 27.49 7.32
C ALA A 841 42.31 26.58 6.82
N VAL A 842 41.20 27.19 6.35
CA VAL A 842 40.08 26.44 5.78
C VAL A 842 40.51 25.71 4.50
N ALA A 843 41.31 26.35 3.63
CA ALA A 843 41.80 25.73 2.41
C ALA A 843 42.67 24.49 2.69
N ILE A 844 43.57 24.59 3.68
CA ILE A 844 44.40 23.47 4.15
C ILE A 844 43.52 22.33 4.67
N GLY A 845 42.55 22.65 5.54
CA GLY A 845 41.64 21.66 6.11
C GLY A 845 40.84 20.92 5.05
N GLU A 846 40.22 21.64 4.10
CA GLU A 846 39.44 21.04 3.01
C GLU A 846 40.31 20.25 2.02
N ALA A 847 41.56 20.70 1.75
CA ALA A 847 42.51 19.94 0.96
C ALA A 847 42.82 18.59 1.62
N GLY A 848 43.04 18.57 2.93
CA GLY A 848 43.19 17.35 3.71
C GLY A 848 41.98 16.41 3.62
N ARG A 849 40.74 16.93 3.75
CA ARG A 849 39.53 16.11 3.59
C ARG A 849 39.38 15.52 2.19
N ARG A 850 39.76 16.29 1.17
CA ARG A 850 39.75 15.85 -0.23
C ARG A 850 40.71 14.69 -0.44
N TRP A 851 41.95 14.83 0.03
CA TRP A 851 42.98 13.78 -0.05
C TRP A 851 42.60 12.53 0.75
N ALA A 852 41.98 12.68 1.92
CA ALA A 852 41.45 11.55 2.67
C ALA A 852 40.39 10.79 1.85
N ARG A 853 39.43 11.49 1.24
CA ARG A 853 38.42 10.85 0.38
C ARG A 853 39.00 10.24 -0.89
N HIS A 854 39.98 10.89 -1.52
CA HIS A 854 40.71 10.31 -2.65
C HIS A 854 41.35 8.98 -2.25
N ALA A 855 42.04 8.97 -1.11
CA ALA A 855 42.66 7.78 -0.57
C ALA A 855 41.63 6.68 -0.27
N THR A 856 40.52 7.01 0.41
CA THR A 856 39.43 6.05 0.66
C THR A 856 38.83 5.51 -0.64
N GLY A 857 38.62 6.34 -1.66
CA GLY A 857 38.07 5.91 -2.95
C GLY A 857 39.02 5.05 -3.78
N VAL A 858 40.33 5.29 -3.67
CA VAL A 858 41.37 4.46 -4.29
C VAL A 858 41.48 3.11 -3.59
N LEU A 859 41.38 3.08 -2.26
CA LEU A 859 41.52 1.88 -1.41
C LEU A 859 40.25 1.03 -1.39
N HIS A 860 39.08 1.67 -1.49
CA HIS A 860 37.76 1.05 -1.58
C HIS A 860 37.01 1.55 -2.80
N PRO A 861 37.33 1.04 -4.01
CA PRO A 861 36.56 1.36 -5.18
C PRO A 861 35.08 0.97 -4.94
N PRO A 862 34.11 1.81 -5.33
CA PRO A 862 32.70 1.55 -5.07
C PRO A 862 32.28 0.21 -5.68
N VAL A 863 31.59 -0.60 -4.89
CA VAL A 863 31.04 -1.91 -5.31
C VAL A 863 30.01 -1.66 -6.40
N LYS A 864 30.40 -1.86 -7.67
CA LYS A 864 29.49 -1.70 -8.82
C LYS A 864 28.46 -2.82 -8.91
N ASP A 865 28.78 -4.00 -8.37
CA ASP A 865 27.89 -5.16 -8.30
C ASP A 865 28.02 -5.83 -6.93
N LYS A 866 26.90 -5.97 -6.21
CA LYS A 866 26.90 -6.62 -4.88
C LYS A 866 27.31 -8.09 -4.93
N ASN A 867 27.24 -8.72 -6.11
CA ASN A 867 27.61 -10.12 -6.31
C ASN A 867 29.09 -10.31 -6.64
N ASN A 868 29.84 -9.23 -6.88
CA ASN A 868 31.25 -9.31 -7.24
C ASN A 868 32.04 -8.29 -6.41
N PRO A 869 32.58 -8.70 -5.23
CA PRO A 869 33.35 -7.78 -4.40
C PRO A 869 34.57 -7.27 -5.19
N PRO A 870 34.92 -5.98 -5.07
CA PRO A 870 36.07 -5.43 -5.76
C PRO A 870 37.34 -6.17 -5.36
N GLU A 871 38.19 -6.48 -6.34
CA GLU A 871 39.51 -7.05 -6.08
C GLU A 871 40.33 -6.12 -5.15
N PRO A 872 41.12 -6.69 -4.22
CA PRO A 872 41.96 -5.89 -3.34
C PRO A 872 42.93 -5.04 -4.16
N VAL A 873 43.02 -3.76 -3.80
CA VAL A 873 43.87 -2.78 -4.49
C VAL A 873 45.33 -3.21 -4.44
N PRO A 874 46.03 -3.33 -5.59
CA PRO A 874 47.43 -3.74 -5.65
C PRO A 874 48.38 -2.93 -4.74
N LEU A 875 49.39 -3.60 -4.18
CA LEU A 875 50.33 -3.03 -3.20
C LEU A 875 51.11 -1.82 -3.75
N ASP A 876 51.47 -1.84 -5.03
CA ASP A 876 52.15 -0.75 -5.73
C ASP A 876 51.29 0.53 -5.77
N LYS A 877 49.97 0.41 -6.03
CA LYS A 877 49.03 1.54 -5.97
C LYS A 877 48.87 2.06 -4.54
N ARG A 878 48.84 1.18 -3.54
CA ARG A 878 48.82 1.56 -2.11
C ARG A 878 50.07 2.35 -1.71
N LEU A 879 51.25 1.88 -2.12
CA LEU A 879 52.53 2.55 -1.86
C LEU A 879 52.64 3.89 -2.61
N GLN A 880 52.13 3.97 -3.84
CA GLN A 880 52.05 5.23 -4.59
C GLN A 880 51.15 6.24 -3.89
N LEU A 881 49.97 5.81 -3.41
CA LEU A 881 49.06 6.64 -2.63
C LEU A 881 49.74 7.15 -1.35
N MET A 882 50.44 6.28 -0.61
CA MET A 882 51.20 6.68 0.57
C MET A 882 52.24 7.76 0.27
N ARG A 883 53.02 7.61 -0.80
CA ARG A 883 54.00 8.64 -1.19
C ARG A 883 53.34 9.98 -1.54
N HIS A 884 52.16 9.95 -2.14
CA HIS A 884 51.39 11.17 -2.40
C HIS A 884 50.86 11.82 -1.12
N LEU A 885 50.40 11.02 -0.16
CA LEU A 885 49.95 11.51 1.15
C LEU A 885 51.13 12.08 1.98
N GLU A 886 52.29 11.43 1.98
CA GLU A 886 53.51 11.93 2.61
C GLU A 886 53.99 13.24 1.97
N GLY A 887 54.00 13.30 0.63
CA GLY A 887 54.32 14.52 -0.10
C GLY A 887 53.32 15.65 0.12
N PHE A 888 52.04 15.34 0.39
CA PHE A 888 51.06 16.32 0.83
C PHE A 888 51.36 16.80 2.26
N ALA A 889 51.51 15.89 3.23
CA ALA A 889 51.83 16.23 4.62
C ALA A 889 53.09 17.10 4.73
N GLY A 890 54.17 16.73 4.04
CA GLY A 890 55.42 17.49 4.02
C GLY A 890 55.30 18.90 3.42
N ARG A 891 54.34 19.14 2.52
CA ARG A 891 54.06 20.49 1.98
C ARG A 891 53.46 21.44 3.02
N PHE A 892 52.76 20.90 4.02
CA PHE A 892 52.10 21.70 5.07
C PHE A 892 52.82 21.65 6.43
N GLU A 893 53.87 20.85 6.58
CA GLU A 893 54.65 20.72 7.82
C GLU A 893 55.23 22.07 8.31
N LYS A 894 55.68 22.92 7.38
CA LYS A 894 56.16 24.29 7.70
C LYS A 894 55.04 25.22 8.19
N LEU A 895 53.78 24.96 7.79
CA LEU A 895 52.62 25.74 8.23
C LEU A 895 52.12 25.30 9.61
N GLY A 896 52.33 24.03 9.98
CA GLY A 896 52.10 23.54 11.36
C GLY A 896 53.05 24.16 12.40
N GLN A 897 54.16 24.77 11.95
CA GLN A 897 55.10 25.53 12.78
C GLN A 897 54.80 27.03 12.82
N ALA A 898 53.74 27.49 12.14
CA ALA A 898 53.33 28.90 12.16
C ALA A 898 52.83 29.31 13.56
N SER A 899 52.97 30.59 13.91
CA SER A 899 52.51 31.15 15.18
C SER A 899 50.99 31.36 15.25
N SER A 900 50.28 31.20 14.14
CA SER A 900 48.83 31.39 14.04
C SER A 900 48.08 30.12 14.42
N THR A 901 47.23 30.23 15.45
CA THR A 901 46.34 29.14 15.93
C THR A 901 45.43 28.60 14.81
N GLU A 902 45.03 29.45 13.87
CA GLU A 902 44.10 29.09 12.79
C GLU A 902 44.77 28.18 11.75
N LEU A 903 46.00 28.51 11.35
CA LEU A 903 46.80 27.67 10.44
C LEU A 903 47.15 26.31 11.09
N GLN A 904 47.45 26.31 12.38
CA GLN A 904 47.68 25.09 13.16
C GLN A 904 46.42 24.21 13.19
N MET A 905 45.22 24.79 13.36
CA MET A 905 43.95 24.05 13.31
C MET A 905 43.63 23.49 11.92
N GLY A 906 43.94 24.23 10.85
CA GLY A 906 43.79 23.76 9.47
C GLY A 906 44.68 22.54 9.19
N TYR A 907 45.96 22.62 9.58
CA TYR A 907 46.92 21.52 9.48
C TYR A 907 46.49 20.30 10.31
N ALA A 908 46.10 20.53 11.56
CA ALA A 908 45.55 19.52 12.47
C ALA A 908 44.38 18.73 11.85
N THR A 909 43.41 19.45 11.29
CA THR A 909 42.23 18.86 10.65
C THR A 909 42.63 17.99 9.44
N ALA A 910 43.54 18.49 8.61
CA ALA A 910 44.03 17.76 7.45
C ALA A 910 44.76 16.46 7.85
N MET A 911 45.67 16.55 8.82
CA MET A 911 46.41 15.38 9.32
C MET A 911 45.50 14.36 10.00
N ALA A 912 44.50 14.80 10.77
CA ALA A 912 43.54 13.90 11.41
C ALA A 912 42.78 13.04 10.37
N HIS A 913 42.30 13.66 9.28
CA HIS A 913 41.60 12.94 8.22
C HIS A 913 42.52 11.99 7.44
N LEU A 914 43.76 12.38 7.18
CA LEU A 914 44.74 11.51 6.51
C LEU A 914 45.13 10.32 7.38
N HIS A 915 45.35 10.53 8.68
CA HIS A 915 45.66 9.46 9.62
C HIS A 915 44.51 8.47 9.78
N LEU A 916 43.26 8.94 9.83
CA LEU A 916 42.09 8.07 9.88
C LEU A 916 42.06 7.06 8.73
N VAL A 917 42.35 7.51 7.50
CA VAL A 917 42.38 6.63 6.32
C VAL A 917 43.56 5.65 6.37
N CYS A 918 44.73 6.10 6.78
CA CYS A 918 45.90 5.22 6.94
C CYS A 918 45.70 4.15 8.04
N CYS A 919 44.95 4.48 9.10
CA CYS A 919 44.65 3.56 10.21
C CYS A 919 43.54 2.55 9.87
N GLU A 920 42.51 2.93 9.11
CA GLU A 920 41.44 2.01 8.68
C GLU A 920 41.98 0.88 7.81
N GLU A 921 43.03 1.13 7.03
CA GLU A 921 43.53 0.23 5.98
C GLU A 921 44.77 -0.58 6.37
N GLU A 922 45.15 -0.57 7.65
CA GLU A 922 46.35 -1.24 8.20
C GLU A 922 47.65 -0.90 7.41
N LEU A 923 47.68 0.25 6.73
CA LEU A 923 48.74 0.58 5.76
C LEU A 923 50.08 0.94 6.40
N LEU A 924 50.21 0.97 7.74
CA LEU A 924 51.43 1.46 8.40
C LEU A 924 51.86 0.65 9.64
N PRO A 925 53.06 0.05 9.59
CA PRO A 925 53.84 -0.36 10.77
C PRO A 925 54.66 0.77 11.43
N ARG A 926 54.89 1.92 10.76
CA ARG A 926 55.82 2.98 11.24
C ARG A 926 55.17 4.25 11.83
N SER A 927 53.91 4.58 11.53
CA SER A 927 53.25 5.79 12.07
C SER A 927 52.60 5.60 13.45
N LEU A 928 52.52 4.36 13.95
CA LEU A 928 52.00 4.05 15.28
C LEU A 928 52.79 4.75 16.41
N PHE A 929 54.06 5.09 16.18
CA PHE A 929 54.90 5.84 17.13
C PHE A 929 54.73 7.37 17.08
N GLU A 930 54.08 7.89 16.04
CA GLU A 930 53.85 9.34 15.83
C GLU A 930 52.39 9.74 16.13
N LEU A 931 51.46 8.79 16.16
CA LEU A 931 50.04 9.05 16.50
C LEU A 931 49.89 9.61 17.92
N PRO A 932 50.56 9.10 18.97
CA PRO A 932 50.53 9.69 20.29
C PRO A 932 51.10 11.11 20.30
N LYS A 933 52.18 11.39 19.57
CA LYS A 933 52.75 12.75 19.48
C LYS A 933 51.85 13.71 18.70
N THR A 934 51.15 13.22 17.69
CA THR A 934 50.21 14.02 16.89
C THR A 934 48.94 14.29 17.68
N LEU A 935 48.40 13.29 18.38
CA LEU A 935 47.29 13.44 19.33
C LEU A 935 47.68 14.31 20.52
N ASP A 936 48.88 14.16 21.08
CA ASP A 936 49.40 14.99 22.17
C ASP A 936 49.60 16.44 21.71
N ARG A 937 50.14 16.69 20.51
CA ARG A 937 50.15 18.03 19.89
C ARG A 937 48.74 18.57 19.64
N LEU A 938 47.80 17.76 19.16
CA LEU A 938 46.40 18.15 18.96
C LEU A 938 45.71 18.48 20.29
N CYS A 939 45.96 17.71 21.34
CA CYS A 939 45.44 17.92 22.70
C CYS A 939 46.11 19.14 23.37
N THR A 940 47.40 19.37 23.14
CA THR A 940 48.14 20.54 23.64
C THR A 940 47.68 21.82 22.93
N LEU A 941 47.42 21.75 21.62
CA LEU A 941 46.80 22.83 20.84
C LEU A 941 45.34 23.09 21.25
N ALA A 942 44.59 22.02 21.58
CA ALA A 942 43.22 22.11 22.09
C ALA A 942 43.14 22.62 23.53
N GLY A 943 44.18 22.42 24.35
CA GLY A 943 44.28 22.87 25.74
C GLY A 943 44.25 24.40 25.92
N GLY A 944 44.41 25.18 24.84
CA GLY A 944 44.20 26.64 24.83
C GLY A 944 42.88 27.10 24.18
N ALA A 945 42.10 26.20 23.56
CA ALA A 945 40.92 26.53 22.78
C ALA A 945 39.84 25.44 22.90
N ASP A 946 39.31 25.26 24.12
CA ASP A 946 38.22 24.33 24.44
C ASP A 946 37.05 24.43 23.44
N ARG A 947 36.63 25.65 23.06
CA ARG A 947 35.51 25.86 22.13
C ARG A 947 35.77 25.44 20.68
N ALA A 948 37.03 25.36 20.25
CA ALA A 948 37.38 25.04 18.87
C ALA A 948 37.41 23.52 18.63
N PHE A 949 37.91 22.76 19.61
CA PHE A 949 37.83 21.30 19.64
C PHE A 949 36.37 20.84 19.74
N TRP A 950 35.56 21.48 20.61
CA TRP A 950 34.11 21.25 20.69
C TRP A 950 33.32 21.75 19.46
N GLY A 951 33.77 22.80 18.77
CA GLY A 951 33.18 23.25 17.51
C GLY A 951 33.46 22.32 16.32
N LEU A 952 34.62 21.66 16.32
CA LEU A 952 34.93 20.52 15.44
C LEU A 952 34.04 19.31 15.75
N LEU A 953 33.66 19.12 17.02
CA LEU A 953 32.73 18.08 17.48
C LEU A 953 31.25 18.37 17.13
N GLU A 954 30.82 19.62 17.03
CA GLU A 954 29.43 19.98 16.70
C GLU A 954 29.11 20.01 15.20
N THR A 955 30.12 20.20 14.33
CA THR A 955 29.90 20.44 12.89
C THR A 955 29.78 19.18 12.04
N ASP A 956 30.09 17.99 12.57
CA ASP A 956 30.05 16.71 11.86
C ASP A 956 29.16 15.66 12.58
N ARG A 957 27.87 15.98 12.74
CA ARG A 957 26.88 15.07 13.36
C ARG A 957 26.47 13.88 12.48
N SER A 958 26.96 13.77 11.24
CA SER A 958 26.50 12.78 10.26
C SER A 958 27.46 11.62 9.98
N SER A 959 28.66 11.59 10.54
CA SER A 959 29.67 10.64 10.09
C SER A 959 29.78 9.38 10.96
N THR A 960 29.62 8.24 10.28
CA THR A 960 30.12 6.89 10.64
C THR A 960 31.58 6.88 11.12
N ILE A 961 32.32 7.96 10.91
CA ILE A 961 33.73 8.14 11.24
C ILE A 961 33.96 8.17 12.76
N TRP A 962 33.08 8.77 13.58
CA TRP A 962 33.25 8.74 15.04
C TRP A 962 32.93 7.38 15.65
N GLY A 963 31.90 6.70 15.16
CA GLY A 963 31.65 5.30 15.52
C GLY A 963 32.83 4.40 15.18
N LYS A 964 33.56 4.71 14.09
CA LYS A 964 34.78 4.03 13.68
C LYS A 964 36.02 4.46 14.48
N PHE A 965 36.19 5.75 14.79
CA PHE A 965 37.28 6.28 15.60
C PHE A 965 37.18 5.82 17.06
N ALA A 966 35.98 5.85 17.65
CA ALA A 966 35.73 5.27 18.96
C ALA A 966 36.03 3.76 18.96
N LYS A 967 35.63 3.02 17.91
CA LYS A 967 36.02 1.60 17.75
C LYS A 967 37.54 1.41 17.62
N LEU A 968 38.25 2.30 16.93
CA LEU A 968 39.70 2.27 16.78
C LEU A 968 40.40 2.55 18.12
N VAL A 969 39.98 3.58 18.85
CA VAL A 969 40.48 3.91 20.19
C VAL A 969 40.17 2.79 21.18
N ILE A 970 38.97 2.19 21.14
CA ILE A 970 38.62 1.03 21.95
C ILE A 970 39.46 -0.19 21.57
N ARG A 971 39.69 -0.45 20.27
CA ARG A 971 40.57 -1.54 19.81
C ARG A 971 42.01 -1.34 20.24
N GLN A 972 42.53 -0.12 20.19
CA GLN A 972 43.89 0.17 20.63
C GLN A 972 44.03 0.16 22.16
N ALA A 973 43.05 0.69 22.89
CA ALA A 973 43.00 0.56 24.35
C ALA A 973 42.91 -0.91 24.75
N ALA A 974 42.12 -1.72 24.04
CA ALA A 974 42.07 -3.16 24.25
C ALA A 974 43.40 -3.85 23.93
N ALA A 975 44.08 -3.48 22.83
CA ALA A 975 45.39 -4.02 22.47
C ALA A 975 46.50 -3.64 23.48
N LEU A 976 46.45 -2.41 24.02
CA LEU A 976 47.34 -1.92 25.09
C LEU A 976 47.04 -2.52 26.47
N VAL A 977 45.82 -3.01 26.70
CA VAL A 977 45.42 -3.75 27.91
C VAL A 977 45.76 -5.25 27.79
N ILE A 978 45.84 -5.76 26.55
CA ILE A 978 46.23 -7.15 26.24
C ILE A 978 47.75 -7.33 26.19
N GLN A 979 48.51 -6.29 25.78
CA GLN A 979 49.96 -6.19 25.98
C GLN A 979 50.30 -5.86 27.43
#